data_AF-A0A4Y9J1K1-F1
#
_entry.id   AF-A0A4Y9J1K1-F1
#
_cell.length_a   1.000
_cell.length_b   1.000
_cell.length_c   1.000
_cell.angle_alpha   90.00
_cell.angle_beta   90.00
_cell.angle_gamma   90.00
#
_symmetry.space_group_name_H-M   'P 1'
#
loop_
_entity.id
_entity.type
_entity.pdbx_description
1 polymer ?
#
loop_
_entity_poly.entity_id
_entity_poly.type
_entity_poly.pdbx_seq_one_letter_code
_entity_poly.pdbx_strand_id
1 'polypeptide(L)'
;MKLNKIIFPSVALATVMSGCDDQIMEWKDGDPTVEVSEIPLQLAEQIALYKPIKDYMAQYHPEVTIGLGMGADMYLDDPAYKAIVDANFTGVTLGNAMKMGALMKSNGSLDFTTVDEIMASLPADMKLYGHNMLWHTQQQQTYLKSLIAPEMKVEVSAGDVCINVVGNSDFENGNADGWTGLWGKYTYAVEQPGHESNYALHFTMTDETNVNYDCQLFWPTNLVVGETYAYSFYVKSDANLAVQFMGQNESYGGIYKDTFTAGPDWTYCTGEFVYDENSTADICRVGIQFGGTPGSNLWVDDFKFGLKNDGPQNLCQNGDFSAGDNGLEGWTIQNPSGGVETAQVEDAPSGNKNVLKMVANDAVANAWDLQVISPEIPIMSDNKVELSFYVKSDQAGQGRVSFSNALSNQWPWMNWTGSQSSWTEAFETSTGWTYIHVILQNFSCNFVDGATTWQFNLDFGYVPGVTYYIDNVMVTEVSEEPAKAKRRAGGITYTLKSAEEKRAILTDAMEQWIKAVAEHVGNRVDAWDVINEPITDGNPRWRGIDGVFGGTASDGTPDAEPVETEDAGLNLNWASDAGNQHWYWGYYLGKDYAVKAFEFARKYAPDAKLFVNDYNLESNPAKLAELVKFVNYIDQNGQAKVDGIGTQMHVNVNISKEQVDAMFQTMAATGKLVRITELDVAFGVEEGKTVTPSAEQLIAQGETYRMIVNSYFENVPAAQQSAITIWTLSDNKKEHEYWLKGDAPNIFDSNYQRKVAYKGVCDGIAGTNIADSFSGDDWKGLHESEEEEAE
;
A
#
# COMPACT_ATOMS: atom_id res chain seq x y z
N MET A 1 -62.60 -53.96 54.22
CA MET A 1 -61.15 -54.18 54.45
C MET A 1 -60.50 -52.84 54.86
N LYS A 2 -59.24 -52.84 55.30
CA LYS A 2 -58.46 -51.62 55.69
C LYS A 2 -57.60 -51.15 54.47
N LEU A 3 -56.91 -49.99 54.44
CA LEU A 3 -56.46 -49.02 55.48
C LEU A 3 -56.63 -47.54 55.02
N ASN A 4 -56.74 -46.63 56.01
CA ASN A 4 -56.13 -45.27 56.15
C ASN A 4 -56.12 -44.22 54.99
N LYS A 5 -56.18 -42.89 55.22
CA LYS A 5 -56.67 -41.99 56.31
C LYS A 5 -56.44 -40.50 55.89
N ILE A 6 -57.17 -39.51 56.47
CA ILE A 6 -56.91 -38.04 56.65
C ILE A 6 -58.18 -37.17 56.39
N ILE A 7 -58.29 -35.97 57.02
CA ILE A 7 -59.56 -35.23 57.30
C ILE A 7 -59.31 -33.69 57.48
N PHE A 8 -60.24 -32.80 57.06
CA PHE A 8 -60.83 -31.60 57.77
C PHE A 8 -61.18 -30.35 56.88
N PRO A 9 -62.29 -29.61 57.14
CA PRO A 9 -62.70 -28.32 56.49
C PRO A 9 -62.87 -27.16 57.55
N SER A 10 -63.53 -25.97 57.41
CA SER A 10 -64.41 -25.24 56.45
C SER A 10 -64.55 -23.74 56.87
N VAL A 11 -64.92 -22.78 55.97
CA VAL A 11 -65.20 -21.34 56.27
C VAL A 11 -66.40 -20.78 55.44
N ALA A 12 -67.01 -19.65 55.83
CA ALA A 12 -68.13 -18.90 55.18
C ALA A 12 -67.89 -17.36 55.27
N LEU A 13 -68.71 -16.39 54.80
CA LEU A 13 -70.13 -16.26 54.41
C LEU A 13 -70.31 -15.06 53.41
N ALA A 14 -71.52 -14.73 52.89
CA ALA A 14 -71.69 -13.75 51.79
C ALA A 14 -72.88 -12.74 51.86
N THR A 15 -72.58 -11.50 51.43
CA THR A 15 -73.38 -10.46 50.70
C THR A 15 -74.77 -9.95 51.15
N VAL A 16 -74.89 -8.62 51.27
CA VAL A 16 -76.10 -7.77 51.07
C VAL A 16 -75.66 -6.48 50.34
N MET A 17 -76.53 -5.84 49.54
CA MET A 17 -76.20 -4.64 48.74
C MET A 17 -76.46 -3.30 49.45
N SER A 18 -75.56 -2.33 49.24
CA SER A 18 -75.88 -0.89 49.14
C SER A 18 -74.75 -0.16 48.41
N GLY A 19 -75.07 0.70 47.44
CA GLY A 19 -74.08 1.50 46.69
C GLY A 19 -73.82 2.88 47.30
N CYS A 20 -72.86 3.60 46.71
CA CYS A 20 -72.26 4.86 47.16
C CYS A 20 -71.39 4.73 48.42
N ASP A 21 -70.08 4.60 48.22
CA ASP A 21 -69.04 4.95 49.19
C ASP A 21 -67.88 5.63 48.46
N ASP A 22 -67.31 6.68 49.04
CA ASP A 22 -66.27 7.51 48.40
C ASP A 22 -64.89 6.87 48.62
N GLN A 23 -64.59 5.81 47.87
CA GLN A 23 -63.24 5.27 47.79
C GLN A 23 -62.33 6.21 47.00
N ILE A 24 -61.70 7.12 47.76
CA ILE A 24 -60.49 7.84 47.36
C ILE A 24 -59.55 6.85 46.66
N MET A 25 -58.97 7.24 45.52
CA MET A 25 -57.90 6.48 44.87
C MET A 25 -56.72 6.35 45.85
N GLU A 26 -56.63 5.21 46.53
CA GLU A 26 -55.42 4.82 47.25
C GLU A 26 -54.33 4.58 46.21
N TRP A 27 -53.48 5.60 46.03
CA TRP A 27 -52.21 5.44 45.34
C TRP A 27 -51.44 4.32 46.03
N LYS A 28 -51.36 3.17 45.37
CA LYS A 28 -50.40 2.14 45.77
C LYS A 28 -48.99 2.72 45.65
N ASP A 29 -48.10 2.27 46.54
CA ASP A 29 -46.67 2.40 46.31
C ASP A 29 -46.33 1.83 44.92
N GLY A 30 -45.39 2.46 44.21
CA GLY A 30 -45.04 2.09 42.83
C GLY A 30 -44.69 0.61 42.71
N ASP A 31 -45.13 -0.03 41.63
CA ASP A 31 -44.91 -1.47 41.44
C ASP A 31 -43.40 -1.75 41.34
N PRO A 32 -42.82 -2.61 42.21
CA PRO A 32 -41.39 -2.87 42.23
C PRO A 32 -40.88 -3.68 41.01
N THR A 33 -41.70 -3.92 39.98
CA THR A 33 -41.25 -4.39 38.66
C THR A 33 -41.05 -3.26 37.64
N VAL A 34 -41.37 -2.00 37.94
CA VAL A 34 -41.12 -0.86 37.06
C VAL A 34 -39.73 -0.29 37.36
N GLU A 35 -38.79 -0.52 36.45
CA GLU A 35 -37.42 0.01 36.57
C GLU A 35 -37.40 1.51 36.19
N VAL A 36 -36.72 2.33 36.98
CA VAL A 36 -36.66 3.79 36.80
C VAL A 36 -35.90 4.21 35.51
N SER A 37 -35.27 3.26 34.82
CA SER A 37 -34.67 3.45 33.49
C SER A 37 -35.69 3.53 32.35
N GLU A 38 -36.93 3.05 32.53
CA GLU A 38 -37.90 2.93 31.44
C GLU A 38 -38.56 4.27 31.07
N ILE A 39 -38.72 4.51 29.76
CA ILE A 39 -39.49 5.65 29.24
C ILE A 39 -40.94 5.51 29.75
N PRO A 40 -41.58 6.55 30.33
CA PRO A 40 -42.97 6.47 30.76
C PRO A 40 -43.89 5.98 29.63
N LEU A 41 -44.73 4.99 29.89
CA LEU A 41 -45.55 4.31 28.88
C LEU A 41 -46.27 5.28 27.93
N GLN A 42 -46.90 6.32 28.47
CA GLN A 42 -47.58 7.37 27.69
C GLN A 42 -46.66 8.07 26.66
N LEU A 43 -45.37 8.22 26.95
CA LEU A 43 -44.39 8.79 26.03
C LEU A 43 -43.92 7.75 24.99
N ALA A 44 -43.84 6.47 25.34
CA ALA A 44 -43.57 5.40 24.39
C ALA A 44 -44.72 5.26 23.36
N GLU A 45 -45.96 5.26 23.83
CA GLU A 45 -47.17 5.27 23.00
C GLU A 45 -47.23 6.53 22.09
N GLN A 46 -46.89 7.71 22.63
CA GLN A 46 -46.74 8.93 21.81
C GLN A 46 -45.72 8.74 20.69
N ILE A 47 -44.57 8.11 20.96
CA ILE A 47 -43.50 7.91 19.98
C ILE A 47 -43.91 6.90 18.89
N ALA A 48 -44.76 5.92 19.22
CA ALA A 48 -45.33 5.00 18.23
C ALA A 48 -46.18 5.73 17.17
N LEU A 49 -46.96 6.75 17.56
CA LEU A 49 -47.82 7.54 16.67
C LEU A 49 -47.06 8.43 15.65
N TYR A 50 -45.74 8.60 15.75
CA TYR A 50 -45.00 9.42 14.78
C TYR A 50 -44.99 8.76 13.39
N LYS A 51 -44.96 9.59 12.35
CA LYS A 51 -44.79 9.16 10.96
C LYS A 51 -43.29 9.00 10.63
N PRO A 52 -42.94 8.33 9.51
CA PRO A 52 -41.57 8.30 9.02
C PRO A 52 -40.97 9.71 8.88
N ILE A 53 -39.69 9.88 9.23
CA ILE A 53 -39.06 11.22 9.33
C ILE A 53 -39.15 12.00 8.00
N LYS A 54 -38.99 11.31 6.87
CA LYS A 54 -39.14 11.88 5.53
C LYS A 54 -40.51 12.49 5.24
N ASP A 55 -41.59 12.02 5.87
CA ASP A 55 -42.92 12.60 5.70
C ASP A 55 -42.98 14.00 6.31
N TYR A 56 -42.36 14.18 7.49
CA TYR A 56 -42.22 15.49 8.13
C TYR A 56 -41.26 16.39 7.36
N MET A 57 -40.11 15.86 6.88
CA MET A 57 -39.17 16.65 6.07
C MET A 57 -39.85 17.14 4.78
N ALA A 58 -40.60 16.28 4.09
CA ALA A 58 -41.39 16.65 2.91
C ALA A 58 -42.54 17.62 3.21
N GLN A 59 -43.13 17.58 4.41
CA GLN A 59 -44.20 18.48 4.82
C GLN A 59 -43.70 19.90 5.15
N TYR A 60 -42.56 20.03 5.84
CA TYR A 60 -42.09 21.29 6.41
C TYR A 60 -40.91 21.91 5.64
N HIS A 61 -39.99 21.08 5.11
CA HIS A 61 -38.74 21.50 4.46
C HIS A 61 -38.45 20.68 3.18
N PRO A 62 -39.35 20.66 2.17
CA PRO A 62 -39.31 19.73 1.03
C PRO A 62 -38.06 19.80 0.13
N GLU A 63 -37.30 20.90 0.17
CA GLU A 63 -36.04 21.05 -0.59
C GLU A 63 -34.83 20.45 0.16
N VAL A 64 -34.98 20.12 1.45
CA VAL A 64 -33.90 19.65 2.33
C VAL A 64 -33.94 18.12 2.40
N THR A 65 -32.79 17.47 2.17
CA THR A 65 -32.71 16.01 2.23
C THR A 65 -32.56 15.54 3.68
N ILE A 66 -33.33 14.52 4.11
CA ILE A 66 -33.10 13.81 5.37
C ILE A 66 -32.34 12.52 5.07
N GLY A 67 -31.10 12.46 5.54
CA GLY A 67 -30.13 11.42 5.19
C GLY A 67 -29.76 10.49 6.35
N LEU A 68 -29.21 9.33 6.00
CA LEU A 68 -28.62 8.38 6.94
C LEU A 68 -27.19 7.98 6.52
N GLY A 69 -26.22 8.14 7.41
CA GLY A 69 -24.92 7.48 7.32
C GLY A 69 -25.04 6.02 7.76
N MET A 70 -24.58 5.07 6.95
CA MET A 70 -24.79 3.64 7.22
C MET A 70 -23.62 2.75 6.79
N GLY A 71 -23.55 1.56 7.38
CA GLY A 71 -22.76 0.44 6.88
C GLY A 71 -23.40 -0.14 5.61
N ALA A 72 -22.58 -0.44 4.60
CA ALA A 72 -23.08 -1.06 3.36
C ALA A 72 -23.47 -2.53 3.58
N ASP A 73 -22.68 -3.24 4.39
CA ASP A 73 -22.96 -4.56 4.94
C ASP A 73 -24.32 -4.62 5.64
N MET A 74 -24.58 -3.71 6.59
CA MET A 74 -25.85 -3.65 7.33
C MET A 74 -27.07 -3.47 6.41
N TYR A 75 -26.95 -2.68 5.34
CA TYR A 75 -28.04 -2.43 4.39
C TYR A 75 -28.25 -3.57 3.37
N LEU A 76 -27.25 -4.42 3.13
CA LEU A 76 -27.35 -5.58 2.24
C LEU A 76 -27.79 -6.85 3.00
N ASP A 77 -27.27 -7.07 4.21
CA ASP A 77 -27.43 -8.33 4.96
C ASP A 77 -28.60 -8.34 5.96
N ASP A 78 -29.12 -7.17 6.39
CA ASP A 78 -30.27 -7.08 7.31
C ASP A 78 -31.51 -6.49 6.61
N PRO A 79 -32.51 -7.32 6.25
CA PRO A 79 -33.75 -6.86 5.63
C PRO A 79 -34.60 -5.95 6.52
N ALA A 80 -34.50 -6.07 7.86
CA ALA A 80 -35.22 -5.18 8.77
C ALA A 80 -34.56 -3.80 8.77
N TYR A 81 -33.23 -3.74 8.89
CA TYR A 81 -32.45 -2.50 8.74
C TYR A 81 -32.82 -1.78 7.45
N LYS A 82 -32.70 -2.46 6.30
CA LYS A 82 -33.06 -1.91 4.98
C LYS A 82 -34.50 -1.39 4.92
N ALA A 83 -35.47 -2.14 5.44
CA ALA A 83 -36.87 -1.71 5.46
C ALA A 83 -37.07 -0.41 6.26
N ILE A 84 -36.37 -0.23 7.38
CA ILE A 84 -36.45 0.97 8.22
C ILE A 84 -35.74 2.16 7.55
N VAL A 85 -34.59 1.93 6.91
CA VAL A 85 -33.89 2.97 6.13
C VAL A 85 -34.76 3.47 4.98
N ASP A 86 -35.27 2.55 4.15
CA ASP A 86 -36.12 2.87 3.00
C ASP A 86 -37.45 3.52 3.44
N ALA A 87 -37.97 3.18 4.63
CA ALA A 87 -39.14 3.84 5.20
C ALA A 87 -38.87 5.28 5.66
N ASN A 88 -37.71 5.58 6.28
CA ASN A 88 -37.53 6.83 7.03
C ASN A 88 -36.76 7.95 6.32
N PHE A 89 -35.90 7.63 5.34
CA PHE A 89 -34.94 8.59 4.77
C PHE A 89 -35.17 8.89 3.28
N THR A 90 -34.51 9.95 2.78
CA THR A 90 -34.49 10.35 1.35
C THR A 90 -33.08 10.46 0.76
N GLY A 91 -32.04 10.22 1.56
CA GLY A 91 -30.70 9.97 1.08
C GLY A 91 -29.87 9.09 2.02
N VAL A 92 -28.76 8.58 1.54
CA VAL A 92 -27.79 7.78 2.32
C VAL A 92 -26.36 8.24 2.08
N THR A 93 -25.51 8.04 3.08
CA THR A 93 -24.05 8.21 3.03
C THR A 93 -23.42 6.88 3.43
N LEU A 94 -22.45 6.36 2.68
CA LEU A 94 -21.80 5.08 3.01
C LEU A 94 -20.55 5.32 3.87
N GLY A 95 -20.55 4.82 5.10
CA GLY A 95 -19.58 5.25 6.14
C GLY A 95 -18.10 5.01 5.79
N ASN A 96 -17.78 3.86 5.19
CA ASN A 96 -16.42 3.55 4.70
C ASN A 96 -16.37 3.07 3.24
N ALA A 97 -17.46 2.52 2.68
CA ALA A 97 -17.43 1.79 1.39
C ALA A 97 -17.08 2.66 0.16
N MET A 98 -17.09 3.99 0.27
CA MET A 98 -16.70 4.92 -0.81
C MET A 98 -15.35 5.62 -0.58
N LYS A 99 -14.61 5.26 0.48
CA LYS A 99 -13.31 5.86 0.82
C LYS A 99 -12.16 5.18 0.09
N MET A 100 -11.05 5.90 -0.07
CA MET A 100 -9.88 5.45 -0.83
C MET A 100 -9.35 4.09 -0.37
N GLY A 101 -9.13 3.88 0.93
CA GLY A 101 -8.66 2.61 1.49
C GLY A 101 -9.66 1.44 1.46
N ALA A 102 -10.92 1.68 1.07
CA ALA A 102 -11.90 0.62 0.80
C ALA A 102 -11.98 0.29 -0.69
N LEU A 103 -11.96 1.32 -1.55
CA LEU A 103 -12.09 1.16 -3.01
C LEU A 103 -10.76 0.86 -3.73
N MET A 104 -9.60 1.10 -3.13
CA MET A 104 -8.29 0.97 -3.80
C MET A 104 -7.36 -0.03 -3.10
N LYS A 105 -6.85 -0.99 -3.87
CA LYS A 105 -5.90 -2.02 -3.42
C LYS A 105 -4.46 -1.50 -3.39
N SER A 106 -3.55 -2.23 -2.73
CA SER A 106 -2.12 -1.86 -2.55
C SER A 106 -1.37 -1.57 -3.86
N ASN A 107 -1.81 -2.18 -4.97
CA ASN A 107 -1.29 -1.99 -6.32
C ASN A 107 -1.98 -0.86 -7.12
N GLY A 108 -2.90 -0.10 -6.52
CA GLY A 108 -3.67 0.96 -7.18
C GLY A 108 -4.90 0.51 -7.97
N SER A 109 -5.17 -0.80 -8.09
CA SER A 109 -6.39 -1.30 -8.72
C SER A 109 -7.63 -1.00 -7.87
N LEU A 110 -8.77 -0.77 -8.53
CA LEU A 110 -10.02 -0.39 -7.89
C LEU A 110 -10.99 -1.57 -7.75
N ASP A 111 -11.81 -1.55 -6.71
CA ASP A 111 -12.86 -2.53 -6.45
C ASP A 111 -14.16 -1.82 -6.04
N PHE A 112 -15.14 -1.82 -6.93
CA PHE A 112 -16.44 -1.17 -6.73
C PHE A 112 -17.55 -2.14 -6.29
N THR A 113 -17.25 -3.42 -6.06
CA THR A 113 -18.24 -4.50 -5.92
C THR A 113 -19.37 -4.16 -4.95
N THR A 114 -19.03 -3.77 -3.71
CA THR A 114 -20.01 -3.40 -2.68
C THR A 114 -20.79 -2.11 -3.00
N VAL A 115 -20.18 -1.16 -3.72
CA VAL A 115 -20.86 0.08 -4.13
C VAL A 115 -21.87 -0.20 -5.24
N ASP A 116 -21.55 -1.09 -6.18
CA ASP A 116 -22.48 -1.51 -7.25
C ASP A 116 -23.68 -2.28 -6.68
N GLU A 117 -23.45 -3.18 -5.72
CA GLU A 117 -24.52 -3.89 -5.00
C GLU A 117 -25.44 -2.93 -4.25
N ILE A 118 -24.89 -1.92 -3.57
CA ILE A 118 -25.66 -0.85 -2.91
C ILE A 118 -26.44 -0.02 -3.95
N MET A 119 -25.81 0.44 -5.03
CA MET A 119 -26.46 1.26 -6.05
C MET A 119 -27.63 0.54 -6.74
N ALA A 120 -27.57 -0.80 -6.84
CA ALA A 120 -28.65 -1.65 -7.33
C ALA A 120 -29.75 -1.96 -6.29
N SER A 121 -29.43 -1.92 -4.99
CA SER A 121 -30.35 -2.19 -3.87
C SER A 121 -31.14 -0.96 -3.41
N LEU A 122 -30.56 0.25 -3.56
CA LEU A 122 -31.16 1.52 -3.15
C LEU A 122 -32.39 1.91 -4.01
N PRO A 123 -33.49 2.39 -3.42
CA PRO A 123 -34.61 2.98 -4.15
C PRO A 123 -34.16 4.09 -5.13
N ALA A 124 -34.79 4.17 -6.30
CA ALA A 124 -34.35 5.04 -7.39
C ALA A 124 -34.43 6.55 -7.06
N ASP A 125 -35.26 6.92 -6.10
CA ASP A 125 -35.44 8.26 -5.53
C ASP A 125 -34.58 8.53 -4.28
N MET A 126 -34.02 7.48 -3.65
CA MET A 126 -33.07 7.60 -2.55
C MET A 126 -31.75 8.19 -3.08
N LYS A 127 -31.36 9.36 -2.60
CA LYS A 127 -30.10 10.02 -2.99
C LYS A 127 -28.88 9.29 -2.40
N LEU A 128 -27.75 9.34 -3.08
CA LEU A 128 -26.46 8.89 -2.54
C LEU A 128 -25.55 10.11 -2.32
N TYR A 129 -24.96 10.23 -1.14
CA TYR A 129 -23.95 11.23 -0.81
C TYR A 129 -22.57 10.59 -0.81
N GLY A 130 -21.67 11.16 -1.61
CA GLY A 130 -20.31 10.66 -1.77
C GLY A 130 -19.41 11.11 -0.62
N HIS A 131 -19.18 10.23 0.35
CA HIS A 131 -18.24 10.43 1.44
C HIS A 131 -17.11 9.38 1.35
N ASN A 132 -15.94 9.72 0.84
CA ASN A 132 -15.48 11.02 0.37
C ASN A 132 -14.40 10.83 -0.71
N MET A 133 -14.03 11.88 -1.45
CA MET A 133 -12.95 11.78 -2.43
C MET A 133 -11.56 11.78 -1.77
N LEU A 134 -11.27 12.77 -0.91
CA LEU A 134 -9.98 12.85 -0.21
C LEU A 134 -10.18 12.94 1.32
N TRP A 135 -9.52 12.07 2.06
CA TRP A 135 -9.45 12.08 3.54
C TRP A 135 -8.06 11.66 4.02
N HIS A 136 -7.58 12.27 5.11
CA HIS A 136 -6.22 12.05 5.63
C HIS A 136 -6.07 10.65 6.26
N THR A 137 -7.12 10.17 6.92
CA THR A 137 -7.30 8.77 7.31
C THR A 137 -7.65 7.92 6.07
N GLN A 138 -7.18 6.65 6.02
CA GLN A 138 -7.46 5.70 4.93
C GLN A 138 -6.98 6.14 3.52
N GLN A 139 -5.91 6.93 3.41
CA GLN A 139 -5.14 7.03 2.16
C GLN A 139 -4.51 5.67 1.80
N GLN A 140 -4.49 5.28 0.52
CA GLN A 140 -3.85 4.02 0.11
C GLN A 140 -2.32 4.15 0.00
N GLN A 141 -1.67 4.14 1.17
CA GLN A 141 -0.28 4.59 1.33
C GLN A 141 0.75 3.75 0.57
N THR A 142 0.55 2.43 0.45
CA THR A 142 1.45 1.55 -0.32
C THR A 142 1.54 1.94 -1.80
N TYR A 143 0.39 2.28 -2.38
CA TYR A 143 0.30 2.77 -3.76
C TYR A 143 0.89 4.18 -3.89
N LEU A 144 0.48 5.11 -3.01
CA LEU A 144 0.99 6.49 -3.07
C LEU A 144 2.51 6.58 -2.83
N LYS A 145 3.07 5.72 -1.99
CA LYS A 145 4.53 5.59 -1.79
C LYS A 145 5.23 5.00 -3.01
N SER A 146 4.71 3.93 -3.62
CA SER A 146 5.39 3.27 -4.76
C SER A 146 5.49 4.19 -5.98
N LEU A 147 4.47 5.01 -6.24
CA LEU A 147 4.48 6.04 -7.29
C LEU A 147 5.67 7.02 -7.15
N ILE A 148 5.94 7.50 -5.94
CA ILE A 148 7.01 8.49 -5.66
C ILE A 148 8.34 7.89 -5.22
N ALA A 149 8.41 6.58 -4.97
CA ALA A 149 9.64 5.91 -4.58
C ALA A 149 10.74 6.14 -5.64
N PRO A 150 11.98 6.39 -5.24
CA PRO A 150 13.08 6.63 -6.16
C PRO A 150 13.44 5.35 -6.92
N GLU A 151 13.96 5.51 -8.13
CA GLU A 151 14.30 4.38 -8.99
C GLU A 151 15.55 3.68 -8.45
N MET A 152 15.43 2.41 -8.09
CA MET A 152 16.51 1.62 -7.53
C MET A 152 17.54 1.25 -8.60
N LYS A 153 18.79 1.65 -8.39
CA LYS A 153 19.98 1.24 -9.13
C LYS A 153 20.74 0.18 -8.33
N VAL A 154 21.38 -0.73 -9.04
CA VAL A 154 22.24 -1.76 -8.46
C VAL A 154 23.52 -1.85 -9.28
N GLU A 155 24.66 -1.75 -8.63
CA GLU A 155 25.97 -2.01 -9.25
C GLU A 155 26.14 -3.52 -9.42
N VAL A 156 26.09 -4.01 -10.67
CA VAL A 156 26.21 -5.44 -10.99
C VAL A 156 27.69 -5.84 -11.02
N SER A 157 28.11 -6.64 -10.04
CA SER A 157 29.48 -7.15 -10.01
C SER A 157 29.65 -8.35 -10.97
N ALA A 158 30.75 -8.37 -11.73
CA ALA A 158 30.97 -9.35 -12.79
C ALA A 158 31.10 -10.78 -12.23
N GLY A 159 30.07 -11.60 -12.43
CA GLY A 159 29.97 -12.98 -11.93
C GLY A 159 28.76 -13.25 -11.04
N ASP A 160 28.01 -12.22 -10.62
CA ASP A 160 26.80 -12.40 -9.80
C ASP A 160 25.63 -12.98 -10.59
N VAL A 161 24.93 -13.96 -10.01
CA VAL A 161 23.77 -14.64 -10.64
C VAL A 161 22.51 -13.77 -10.71
N CYS A 162 22.46 -12.68 -9.94
CA CYS A 162 21.34 -11.77 -9.85
C CYS A 162 21.77 -10.31 -9.65
N ILE A 163 20.94 -9.39 -10.12
CA ILE A 163 20.97 -7.96 -9.80
C ILE A 163 20.56 -7.83 -8.32
N ASN A 164 21.53 -7.86 -7.40
CA ASN A 164 21.27 -8.00 -5.97
C ASN A 164 20.46 -6.83 -5.37
N VAL A 165 19.30 -7.15 -4.78
CA VAL A 165 18.40 -6.21 -4.06
C VAL A 165 18.45 -6.39 -2.54
N VAL A 166 19.37 -7.22 -2.03
CA VAL A 166 19.62 -7.43 -0.60
C VAL A 166 20.77 -6.52 -0.15
N GLY A 167 20.45 -5.52 0.67
CA GLY A 167 21.45 -4.68 1.34
C GLY A 167 22.03 -5.39 2.57
N ASN A 168 23.25 -5.01 3.00
CA ASN A 168 23.92 -5.63 4.14
C ASN A 168 23.99 -7.18 4.01
N SER A 169 24.26 -7.64 2.79
CA SER A 169 24.29 -9.06 2.38
C SER A 169 25.52 -9.82 2.86
N ASP A 170 26.61 -9.07 3.11
CA ASP A 170 27.93 -9.50 3.57
C ASP A 170 28.13 -9.24 5.08
N PHE A 171 27.12 -8.67 5.75
CA PHE A 171 27.12 -8.31 7.18
C PHE A 171 28.30 -7.43 7.65
N GLU A 172 29.06 -6.82 6.74
CA GLU A 172 30.30 -6.06 7.02
C GLU A 172 30.06 -4.76 7.80
N ASN A 173 28.80 -4.34 7.97
CA ASN A 173 28.41 -3.29 8.91
C ASN A 173 28.53 -3.72 10.39
N GLY A 174 28.76 -5.01 10.66
CA GLY A 174 28.83 -5.58 12.00
C GLY A 174 27.47 -5.69 12.69
N ASN A 175 26.38 -5.65 11.92
CA ASN A 175 25.00 -5.74 12.38
C ASN A 175 24.10 -6.41 11.32
N ALA A 176 22.85 -6.67 11.67
CA ALA A 176 21.85 -7.26 10.78
C ALA A 176 20.80 -6.22 10.32
N ASP A 177 21.19 -4.95 10.14
CA ASP A 177 20.25 -3.90 9.74
C ASP A 177 19.62 -4.21 8.37
N GLY A 178 18.33 -3.88 8.23
CA GLY A 178 17.49 -4.22 7.07
C GLY A 178 16.88 -5.61 7.10
N TRP A 179 17.49 -6.57 7.82
CA TRP A 179 16.98 -7.94 7.93
C TRP A 179 15.82 -8.07 8.91
N THR A 180 14.93 -9.01 8.60
CA THR A 180 13.69 -9.30 9.33
C THR A 180 13.56 -10.81 9.58
N GLY A 181 12.53 -11.25 10.32
CA GLY A 181 12.40 -12.65 10.74
C GLY A 181 13.24 -13.04 11.98
N LEU A 182 14.01 -12.08 12.52
CA LEU A 182 14.95 -12.20 13.67
C LEU A 182 14.24 -12.42 15.04
N TRP A 183 13.23 -13.27 15.05
CA TRP A 183 12.37 -13.65 16.19
C TRP A 183 12.09 -15.17 16.24
N GLY A 184 12.77 -15.96 15.40
CA GLY A 184 12.65 -17.43 15.38
C GLY A 184 13.27 -18.13 16.60
N LYS A 185 13.32 -19.48 16.57
CA LYS A 185 13.78 -20.31 17.71
C LYS A 185 15.31 -20.43 17.80
N TYR A 186 15.96 -19.27 17.86
CA TYR A 186 17.40 -19.12 17.93
C TYR A 186 17.82 -17.88 18.72
N THR A 187 19.09 -17.84 19.15
CA THR A 187 19.81 -16.57 19.35
C THR A 187 20.65 -16.27 18.11
N TYR A 188 20.89 -15.00 17.79
CA TYR A 188 21.74 -14.61 16.66
C TYR A 188 22.83 -13.61 17.07
N ALA A 189 23.90 -13.54 16.29
CA ALA A 189 24.99 -12.58 16.39
C ALA A 189 25.58 -12.30 15.00
N VAL A 190 26.26 -11.15 14.83
CA VAL A 190 27.14 -10.92 13.67
C VAL A 190 28.57 -10.99 14.16
N GLU A 191 29.32 -11.98 13.69
CA GLU A 191 30.64 -12.36 14.25
C GLU A 191 31.65 -12.76 13.16
N GLN A 192 32.90 -12.97 13.57
CA GLN A 192 34.02 -13.27 12.67
C GLN A 192 34.53 -14.71 12.85
N PRO A 193 35.02 -15.39 11.78
CA PRO A 193 35.16 -14.91 10.41
C PRO A 193 33.97 -15.29 9.51
N GLY A 194 33.67 -14.43 8.54
CA GLY A 194 32.76 -14.76 7.44
C GLY A 194 33.42 -15.55 6.29
N HIS A 195 32.79 -15.50 5.13
CA HIS A 195 33.20 -16.15 3.88
C HIS A 195 34.00 -15.17 3.01
N GLU A 196 35.33 -15.25 3.06
CA GLU A 196 36.29 -14.29 2.44
C GLU A 196 36.14 -12.81 2.91
N SER A 197 35.10 -12.50 3.68
CA SER A 197 34.75 -11.28 4.41
C SER A 197 35.37 -11.25 5.84
N ASN A 198 35.03 -10.24 6.64
CA ASN A 198 35.31 -10.25 8.08
C ASN A 198 34.17 -10.87 8.88
N TYR A 199 32.91 -10.56 8.55
CA TYR A 199 31.71 -10.89 9.34
C TYR A 199 30.75 -11.83 8.62
N ALA A 200 29.98 -12.61 9.39
CA ALA A 200 28.81 -13.36 8.92
C ALA A 200 27.69 -13.35 9.98
N LEU A 201 26.45 -13.62 9.56
CA LEU A 201 25.31 -13.76 10.47
C LEU A 201 25.24 -15.19 11.03
N HIS A 202 25.46 -15.30 12.33
CA HIS A 202 25.45 -16.55 13.11
C HIS A 202 24.11 -16.74 13.84
N PHE A 203 23.61 -17.97 13.82
CA PHE A 203 22.43 -18.43 14.55
C PHE A 203 22.78 -19.65 15.43
N THR A 204 22.28 -19.69 16.67
CA THR A 204 22.33 -20.86 17.56
C THR A 204 20.91 -21.28 17.93
N MET A 205 20.52 -22.52 17.63
CA MET A 205 19.13 -23.00 17.84
C MET A 205 18.83 -23.22 19.33
N THR A 206 17.64 -22.84 19.80
CA THR A 206 17.18 -23.05 21.19
C THR A 206 16.51 -24.41 21.40
N ASP A 207 16.03 -24.68 22.62
CA ASP A 207 15.36 -25.92 23.03
C ASP A 207 13.82 -25.89 22.92
N GLU A 208 13.24 -24.81 22.39
CA GLU A 208 11.78 -24.63 22.33
C GLU A 208 11.08 -25.49 21.25
N THR A 209 11.58 -25.45 20.01
CA THR A 209 11.21 -26.30 18.86
C THR A 209 12.17 -26.01 17.71
N ASN A 210 12.32 -26.93 16.76
CA ASN A 210 13.42 -26.88 15.80
C ASN A 210 13.12 -27.45 14.39
N VAL A 211 11.85 -27.48 13.98
CA VAL A 211 11.50 -27.83 12.60
C VAL A 211 11.70 -26.64 11.67
N ASN A 212 11.93 -26.89 10.37
CA ASN A 212 12.51 -25.90 9.45
C ASN A 212 11.77 -24.56 9.29
N TYR A 213 10.50 -24.44 9.71
CA TYR A 213 9.75 -23.18 9.66
C TYR A 213 9.83 -22.35 10.96
N ASP A 214 10.35 -22.91 12.05
CA ASP A 214 10.48 -22.23 13.36
C ASP A 214 11.67 -21.25 13.41
N CYS A 215 12.61 -21.39 12.47
CA CYS A 215 13.77 -20.50 12.32
C CYS A 215 13.83 -19.98 10.87
N GLN A 216 13.65 -18.68 10.72
CA GLN A 216 13.59 -18.01 9.41
C GLN A 216 14.43 -16.72 9.43
N LEU A 217 14.92 -16.32 8.26
CA LEU A 217 15.59 -15.04 8.01
C LEU A 217 15.00 -14.45 6.72
N PHE A 218 14.61 -13.18 6.74
CA PHE A 218 13.88 -12.53 5.66
C PHE A 218 14.41 -11.15 5.30
N TRP A 219 14.53 -10.88 4.00
CA TRP A 219 14.68 -9.56 3.40
C TRP A 219 13.34 -9.10 2.80
N PRO A 220 12.86 -7.87 3.07
CA PRO A 220 11.67 -7.32 2.43
C PRO A 220 11.84 -7.16 0.91
N THR A 221 10.83 -7.50 0.11
CA THR A 221 10.90 -7.35 -1.36
C THR A 221 9.49 -7.27 -1.96
N ASN A 222 9.38 -6.90 -3.25
CA ASN A 222 8.14 -7.04 -4.02
C ASN A 222 8.49 -7.69 -5.36
N LEU A 223 7.78 -8.76 -5.73
CA LEU A 223 8.05 -9.51 -6.96
C LEU A 223 7.11 -9.10 -8.10
N VAL A 224 7.65 -8.98 -9.32
CA VAL A 224 6.91 -8.60 -10.53
C VAL A 224 6.53 -9.84 -11.33
N VAL A 225 5.24 -10.01 -11.63
CA VAL A 225 4.73 -11.19 -12.35
C VAL A 225 5.23 -11.21 -13.79
N GLY A 226 5.83 -12.33 -14.19
CA GLY A 226 6.48 -12.55 -15.48
C GLY A 226 8.01 -12.51 -15.42
N GLU A 227 8.59 -11.92 -14.38
CA GLU A 227 10.05 -11.77 -14.26
C GLU A 227 10.75 -13.03 -13.74
N THR A 228 12.03 -13.16 -14.12
CA THR A 228 12.93 -14.23 -13.63
C THR A 228 13.82 -13.70 -12.53
N TYR A 229 13.77 -14.33 -11.36
CA TYR A 229 14.59 -14.01 -10.20
C TYR A 229 15.63 -15.12 -9.95
N ALA A 230 16.78 -14.73 -9.40
CA ALA A 230 17.82 -15.65 -8.95
C ALA A 230 18.33 -15.27 -7.55
N TYR A 231 18.91 -16.24 -6.86
CA TYR A 231 19.52 -16.08 -5.55
C TYR A 231 20.85 -16.82 -5.48
N SER A 232 21.77 -16.31 -4.66
CA SER A 232 22.94 -17.05 -4.20
C SER A 232 23.36 -16.65 -2.79
N PHE A 233 23.84 -17.59 -1.99
CA PHE A 233 24.31 -17.33 -0.63
C PHE A 233 25.29 -18.41 -0.17
N TYR A 234 26.14 -18.11 0.81
CA TYR A 234 27.00 -19.09 1.46
C TYR A 234 26.44 -19.49 2.82
N VAL A 235 26.46 -20.78 3.12
CA VAL A 235 26.06 -21.32 4.43
C VAL A 235 27.04 -22.33 4.99
N LYS A 236 27.12 -22.40 6.31
CA LYS A 236 27.98 -23.31 7.07
C LYS A 236 27.30 -23.73 8.38
N SER A 237 27.49 -24.96 8.83
CA SER A 237 26.94 -25.47 10.10
C SER A 237 27.81 -26.57 10.71
N ASP A 238 27.83 -26.65 12.03
CA ASP A 238 28.45 -27.75 12.79
C ASP A 238 27.61 -29.05 12.79
N ALA A 239 26.33 -28.97 12.40
CA ALA A 239 25.36 -30.05 12.56
C ALA A 239 24.78 -30.61 11.24
N ASN A 240 25.27 -30.17 10.07
CA ASN A 240 24.75 -30.56 8.75
C ASN A 240 23.27 -30.18 8.56
N LEU A 241 22.91 -28.93 8.90
CA LEU A 241 21.52 -28.48 8.89
C LEU A 241 20.98 -28.28 7.46
N ALA A 242 19.67 -28.52 7.33
CA ALA A 242 18.94 -28.27 6.08
C ALA A 242 18.48 -26.81 6.03
N VAL A 243 18.87 -26.09 4.96
CA VAL A 243 18.53 -24.69 4.69
C VAL A 243 17.79 -24.62 3.36
N GLN A 244 16.61 -23.98 3.33
CA GLN A 244 15.79 -23.89 2.13
C GLN A 244 15.49 -22.43 1.78
N PHE A 245 15.69 -22.04 0.52
CA PHE A 245 15.28 -20.71 0.05
C PHE A 245 13.75 -20.62 -0.06
N MET A 246 13.18 -19.50 0.38
CA MET A 246 11.74 -19.26 0.33
C MET A 246 11.38 -17.78 0.10
N GLY A 247 10.12 -17.55 -0.30
CA GLY A 247 9.45 -16.26 -0.26
C GLY A 247 8.11 -16.37 0.44
N GLN A 248 7.60 -15.28 1.02
CA GLN A 248 6.35 -15.25 1.77
C GLN A 248 5.54 -13.97 1.56
N ASN A 249 4.21 -14.07 1.65
CA ASN A 249 3.29 -12.95 1.72
C ASN A 249 2.80 -12.69 3.17
N GLU A 250 2.01 -11.63 3.37
CA GLU A 250 1.49 -11.24 4.69
C GLU A 250 0.52 -12.29 5.29
N SER A 251 -0.13 -13.08 4.44
CA SER A 251 -1.02 -14.19 4.83
C SER A 251 -0.28 -15.53 5.07
N TYR A 252 1.05 -15.49 5.23
CA TYR A 252 1.96 -16.64 5.43
C TYR A 252 2.02 -17.65 4.28
N GLY A 253 1.29 -17.43 3.18
CA GLY A 253 1.47 -18.17 1.92
C GLY A 253 2.85 -17.89 1.35
N GLY A 254 3.48 -18.88 0.73
CA GLY A 254 4.86 -18.75 0.29
C GLY A 254 5.27 -19.68 -0.84
N ILE A 255 6.35 -19.25 -1.51
CA ILE A 255 7.10 -20.04 -2.49
C ILE A 255 8.28 -20.72 -1.80
N TYR A 256 8.53 -21.98 -2.13
CA TYR A 256 9.64 -22.77 -1.58
C TYR A 256 10.47 -23.31 -2.74
N LYS A 257 11.80 -23.22 -2.64
CA LYS A 257 12.75 -23.65 -3.67
C LYS A 257 13.66 -24.75 -3.12
N ASP A 258 14.86 -24.91 -3.68
CA ASP A 258 15.74 -26.01 -3.31
C ASP A 258 16.21 -25.98 -1.85
N THR A 259 16.38 -27.17 -1.28
CA THR A 259 16.90 -27.39 0.07
C THR A 259 18.36 -27.84 -0.02
N PHE A 260 19.23 -27.05 0.57
CA PHE A 260 20.67 -27.26 0.67
C PHE A 260 21.04 -27.84 2.04
N THR A 261 22.20 -28.48 2.13
CA THR A 261 22.77 -28.97 3.40
C THR A 261 24.01 -28.16 3.75
N ALA A 262 23.93 -27.36 4.81
CA ALA A 262 25.05 -26.55 5.29
C ALA A 262 26.07 -27.46 6.01
N GLY A 263 27.22 -27.73 5.39
CA GLY A 263 28.30 -28.53 5.98
C GLY A 263 29.21 -27.75 6.95
N PRO A 264 30.21 -28.41 7.56
CA PRO A 264 31.21 -27.73 8.41
C PRO A 264 32.12 -26.77 7.64
N ASP A 265 32.13 -26.87 6.30
CA ASP A 265 32.80 -25.98 5.36
C ASP A 265 31.76 -25.11 4.64
N TRP A 266 32.16 -23.91 4.22
CA TRP A 266 31.30 -22.98 3.50
C TRP A 266 30.75 -23.61 2.20
N THR A 267 29.43 -23.64 2.08
CA THR A 267 28.68 -24.27 1.00
C THR A 267 27.99 -23.18 0.18
N TYR A 268 28.37 -23.03 -1.09
CA TYR A 268 27.68 -22.12 -2.00
C TYR A 268 26.33 -22.71 -2.40
N CYS A 269 25.27 -21.92 -2.22
CA CYS A 269 23.90 -22.26 -2.58
C CYS A 269 23.41 -21.24 -3.62
N THR A 270 22.75 -21.70 -4.67
CA THR A 270 22.26 -20.83 -5.76
C THR A 270 21.05 -21.45 -6.43
N GLY A 271 20.20 -20.65 -7.05
CA GLY A 271 19.04 -21.11 -7.82
C GLY A 271 18.27 -19.96 -8.46
N GLU A 272 17.31 -20.29 -9.32
CA GLU A 272 16.49 -19.33 -10.07
C GLU A 272 15.02 -19.77 -10.18
N PHE A 273 14.12 -18.82 -10.41
CA PHE A 273 12.72 -19.07 -10.69
C PHE A 273 12.04 -17.91 -11.43
N VAL A 274 11.07 -18.22 -12.28
CA VAL A 274 10.07 -17.25 -12.75
C VAL A 274 9.04 -17.04 -11.65
N TYR A 275 8.63 -15.79 -11.40
CA TYR A 275 7.47 -15.47 -10.57
C TYR A 275 6.24 -15.28 -11.47
N ASP A 276 5.23 -16.14 -11.33
CA ASP A 276 4.10 -16.25 -12.25
C ASP A 276 2.74 -16.04 -11.56
N GLU A 277 1.67 -15.97 -12.36
CA GLU A 277 0.29 -15.78 -11.86
C GLU A 277 -0.25 -16.92 -10.98
N ASN A 278 0.45 -18.07 -10.94
CA ASN A 278 0.11 -19.25 -10.12
C ASN A 278 0.96 -19.33 -8.84
N SER A 279 2.01 -18.52 -8.72
CA SER A 279 2.78 -18.34 -7.50
C SER A 279 1.89 -17.67 -6.43
N THR A 280 2.15 -17.91 -5.14
CA THR A 280 1.33 -17.33 -4.07
C THR A 280 1.39 -15.81 -4.12
N ALA A 281 0.25 -15.17 -4.36
CA ALA A 281 0.14 -13.74 -4.60
C ALA A 281 0.79 -12.87 -3.52
N ASP A 282 1.24 -11.69 -3.93
CA ASP A 282 1.73 -10.61 -3.07
C ASP A 282 2.90 -11.02 -2.13
N ILE A 283 3.89 -11.75 -2.66
CA ILE A 283 5.16 -12.01 -1.95
C ILE A 283 5.82 -10.69 -1.55
N CYS A 284 5.89 -10.44 -0.24
CA CYS A 284 6.41 -9.21 0.37
C CYS A 284 7.78 -9.40 1.06
N ARG A 285 8.28 -10.64 1.14
CA ARG A 285 9.62 -10.97 1.67
C ARG A 285 10.20 -12.26 1.10
N VAL A 286 11.51 -12.37 1.07
CA VAL A 286 12.28 -13.55 0.63
C VAL A 286 13.44 -13.84 1.58
N GLY A 287 14.00 -15.04 1.54
CA GLY A 287 15.13 -15.41 2.38
C GLY A 287 15.25 -16.92 2.54
N ILE A 288 15.52 -17.38 3.76
CA ILE A 288 15.72 -18.80 4.08
C ILE A 288 14.96 -19.24 5.31
N GLN A 289 14.59 -20.52 5.32
CA GLN A 289 14.09 -21.24 6.47
C GLN A 289 14.98 -22.45 6.79
N PHE A 290 15.19 -22.72 8.07
CA PHE A 290 16.16 -23.70 8.56
C PHE A 290 15.73 -24.28 9.92
N GLY A 291 16.36 -25.37 10.34
CA GLY A 291 16.09 -26.01 11.63
C GLY A 291 17.26 -26.90 12.05
N GLY A 292 17.43 -27.14 13.36
CA GLY A 292 18.58 -27.88 13.89
C GLY A 292 18.47 -28.21 15.37
N THR A 293 19.16 -29.25 15.84
CA THR A 293 19.09 -29.67 17.26
C THR A 293 19.51 -28.54 18.22
N PRO A 294 18.97 -28.44 19.44
CA PRO A 294 19.31 -27.36 20.37
C PRO A 294 20.82 -27.24 20.58
N GLY A 295 21.36 -26.03 20.44
CA GLY A 295 22.81 -25.75 20.48
C GLY A 295 23.57 -25.99 19.17
N SER A 296 22.91 -26.44 18.08
CA SER A 296 23.51 -26.43 16.73
C SER A 296 23.55 -25.02 16.15
N ASN A 297 24.48 -24.81 15.22
CA ASN A 297 24.85 -23.50 14.72
C ASN A 297 24.70 -23.42 13.20
N LEU A 298 24.27 -22.27 12.70
CA LEU A 298 24.24 -21.92 11.28
C LEU A 298 24.91 -20.56 11.08
N TRP A 299 25.83 -20.46 10.13
CA TRP A 299 26.36 -19.18 9.64
C TRP A 299 25.87 -18.96 8.21
N VAL A 300 25.51 -17.72 7.91
CA VAL A 300 24.99 -17.25 6.61
C VAL A 300 25.80 -16.03 6.20
N ASP A 301 26.23 -15.98 4.93
CA ASP A 301 27.01 -14.88 4.38
C ASP A 301 26.76 -14.70 2.86
N ASP A 302 27.22 -13.58 2.30
CA ASP A 302 27.15 -13.24 0.87
C ASP A 302 25.72 -13.41 0.28
N PHE A 303 24.67 -13.08 1.04
CA PHE A 303 23.30 -13.38 0.64
C PHE A 303 22.78 -12.41 -0.42
N LYS A 304 22.69 -12.88 -1.67
CA LYS A 304 22.20 -12.14 -2.83
C LYS A 304 20.87 -12.70 -3.33
N PHE A 305 19.95 -11.81 -3.67
CA PHE A 305 18.70 -12.12 -4.36
C PHE A 305 18.31 -10.96 -5.27
N GLY A 306 17.70 -11.23 -6.42
CA GLY A 306 17.09 -10.20 -7.26
C GLY A 306 16.71 -10.72 -8.64
N LEU A 307 16.49 -9.82 -9.60
CA LEU A 307 16.29 -10.20 -11.00
C LEU A 307 17.52 -10.98 -11.50
N LYS A 308 17.31 -12.02 -12.30
CA LYS A 308 18.40 -12.83 -12.85
C LYS A 308 19.36 -11.96 -13.68
N ASN A 309 20.65 -12.17 -13.49
CA ASN A 309 21.70 -11.51 -14.25
C ASN A 309 22.37 -12.54 -15.17
N ASP A 310 22.10 -12.47 -16.47
CA ASP A 310 22.77 -13.29 -17.49
C ASP A 310 24.21 -12.81 -17.81
N GLY A 311 24.67 -11.75 -17.14
CA GLY A 311 26.01 -11.16 -17.30
C GLY A 311 26.08 -10.10 -18.40
N PRO A 312 27.24 -9.46 -18.59
CA PRO A 312 27.44 -8.51 -19.68
C PRO A 312 27.35 -9.24 -21.03
N GLN A 313 26.41 -8.83 -21.88
CA GLN A 313 26.17 -9.46 -23.17
C GLN A 313 27.45 -9.47 -24.02
N ASN A 314 27.89 -10.66 -24.44
CA ASN A 314 28.95 -10.77 -25.43
C ASN A 314 28.43 -10.30 -26.81
N LEU A 315 28.97 -9.19 -27.29
CA LEU A 315 28.65 -8.64 -28.61
C LEU A 315 29.39 -9.37 -29.75
N CYS A 316 30.39 -10.19 -29.43
CA CYS A 316 31.06 -11.10 -30.37
C CYS A 316 30.33 -12.46 -30.41
N GLN A 317 29.54 -12.70 -31.45
CA GLN A 317 28.84 -13.97 -31.64
C GLN A 317 29.82 -15.15 -31.74
N ASN A 318 29.45 -16.32 -31.20
CA ASN A 318 30.26 -17.55 -31.24
C ASN A 318 31.72 -17.35 -30.75
N GLY A 319 31.93 -16.50 -29.74
CA GLY A 319 33.26 -16.25 -29.15
C GLY A 319 33.84 -17.43 -28.37
N ASP A 320 33.00 -18.41 -28.02
CA ASP A 320 33.33 -19.67 -27.35
C ASP A 320 33.52 -20.83 -28.35
N PHE A 321 33.36 -20.59 -29.65
CA PHE A 321 33.54 -21.56 -30.74
C PHE A 321 32.64 -22.82 -30.64
N SER A 322 31.45 -22.71 -30.03
CA SER A 322 30.49 -23.81 -29.92
C SER A 322 29.48 -23.91 -31.06
N ALA A 323 29.32 -22.87 -31.89
CA ALA A 323 28.28 -22.80 -32.92
C ALA A 323 28.74 -23.23 -34.33
N GLY A 324 27.83 -23.91 -35.05
CA GLY A 324 28.04 -24.46 -36.39
C GLY A 324 28.73 -25.83 -36.42
N ASP A 325 28.56 -26.58 -37.52
CA ASP A 325 29.11 -27.93 -37.73
C ASP A 325 30.66 -28.03 -37.61
N ASN A 326 31.36 -26.89 -37.59
CA ASN A 326 32.81 -26.77 -37.43
C ASN A 326 33.24 -25.87 -36.24
N GLY A 327 32.30 -25.35 -35.43
CA GLY A 327 32.56 -24.41 -34.34
C GLY A 327 32.98 -22.99 -34.78
N LEU A 328 33.00 -22.69 -36.10
CA LEU A 328 33.46 -21.40 -36.65
C LEU A 328 32.32 -20.62 -37.33
N GLU A 329 31.07 -20.81 -36.91
CA GLU A 329 29.95 -20.00 -37.41
C GLU A 329 30.20 -18.50 -37.15
N GLY A 330 29.95 -17.66 -38.16
CA GLY A 330 30.21 -16.21 -38.15
C GLY A 330 31.67 -15.78 -38.38
N TRP A 331 32.66 -16.62 -38.04
CA TRP A 331 34.08 -16.28 -38.14
C TRP A 331 34.63 -16.43 -39.57
N THR A 332 35.45 -15.49 -40.02
CA THR A 332 36.01 -15.49 -41.40
C THR A 332 37.51 -15.79 -41.40
N ILE A 333 37.91 -16.91 -42.00
CA ILE A 333 39.33 -17.25 -42.20
C ILE A 333 39.85 -16.47 -43.42
N GLN A 334 40.72 -15.48 -43.21
CA GLN A 334 41.29 -14.69 -44.31
C GLN A 334 42.60 -15.29 -44.84
N ASN A 335 43.55 -15.58 -43.95
CA ASN A 335 44.83 -16.21 -44.30
C ASN A 335 45.07 -17.43 -43.40
N PRO A 336 44.94 -18.67 -43.89
CA PRO A 336 44.98 -19.86 -43.03
C PRO A 336 46.40 -20.32 -42.64
N SER A 337 47.46 -19.78 -43.25
CA SER A 337 48.86 -20.22 -43.09
C SER A 337 49.06 -21.75 -43.18
N GLY A 338 49.25 -22.44 -42.05
CA GLY A 338 49.40 -23.89 -41.95
C GLY A 338 48.10 -24.64 -41.61
N GLY A 339 47.05 -23.91 -41.20
CA GLY A 339 45.74 -24.43 -40.87
C GLY A 339 44.99 -23.53 -39.88
N VAL A 340 43.67 -23.44 -40.05
CA VAL A 340 42.75 -22.89 -39.05
C VAL A 340 41.56 -23.87 -38.94
N GLU A 341 41.28 -24.31 -37.72
CA GLU A 341 40.25 -25.29 -37.38
C GLU A 341 39.82 -25.10 -35.91
N THR A 342 38.84 -25.85 -35.43
CA THR A 342 38.55 -25.99 -34.00
C THR A 342 39.22 -27.24 -33.42
N ALA A 343 39.51 -27.22 -32.11
CA ALA A 343 40.10 -28.34 -31.40
C ALA A 343 39.39 -28.58 -30.06
N GLN A 344 39.47 -29.82 -29.57
CA GLN A 344 39.02 -30.20 -28.22
C GLN A 344 40.16 -29.99 -27.22
N VAL A 345 39.92 -29.20 -26.17
CA VAL A 345 40.88 -28.91 -25.10
C VAL A 345 40.17 -29.04 -23.75
N GLU A 346 40.63 -29.97 -22.91
CA GLU A 346 40.00 -30.29 -21.61
C GLU A 346 40.06 -29.12 -20.61
N ASP A 347 41.05 -28.24 -20.73
CA ASP A 347 41.25 -27.05 -19.89
C ASP A 347 40.82 -25.75 -20.60
N ALA A 348 39.79 -25.79 -21.45
CA ALA A 348 39.23 -24.63 -22.15
C ALA A 348 38.57 -23.62 -21.18
N PRO A 349 38.99 -22.34 -21.14
CA PRO A 349 38.39 -21.27 -20.32
C PRO A 349 36.88 -21.06 -20.47
N SER A 350 36.27 -21.38 -21.61
CA SER A 350 34.80 -21.35 -21.80
C SER A 350 34.07 -22.52 -21.14
N GLY A 351 34.79 -23.56 -20.71
CA GLY A 351 34.23 -24.80 -20.17
C GLY A 351 33.56 -25.73 -21.20
N ASN A 352 33.30 -25.26 -22.43
CA ASN A 352 32.61 -26.04 -23.47
C ASN A 352 33.54 -27.04 -24.22
N LYS A 353 34.86 -26.93 -24.00
CA LYS A 353 35.98 -27.69 -24.59
C LYS A 353 36.33 -27.41 -26.06
N ASN A 354 35.52 -26.69 -26.82
CA ASN A 354 35.89 -26.18 -28.14
C ASN A 354 36.84 -24.99 -27.97
N VAL A 355 37.88 -24.93 -28.81
CA VAL A 355 38.75 -23.75 -28.93
C VAL A 355 39.12 -23.53 -30.40
N LEU A 356 39.32 -22.28 -30.79
CA LEU A 356 39.91 -21.93 -32.09
C LEU A 356 41.40 -22.31 -32.10
N LYS A 357 41.82 -23.08 -33.10
CA LYS A 357 43.20 -23.51 -33.31
C LYS A 357 43.76 -22.90 -34.60
N MET A 358 44.92 -22.26 -34.51
CA MET A 358 45.57 -21.54 -35.60
C MET A 358 47.03 -21.97 -35.72
N VAL A 359 47.49 -22.38 -36.92
CA VAL A 359 48.82 -22.98 -37.14
C VAL A 359 49.65 -22.11 -38.09
N ALA A 360 50.77 -21.59 -37.61
CA ALA A 360 51.72 -20.81 -38.42
C ALA A 360 52.69 -21.76 -39.15
N ASN A 361 52.70 -21.72 -40.49
CA ASN A 361 53.65 -22.51 -41.29
C ASN A 361 55.05 -21.89 -41.34
N ASP A 362 56.03 -22.63 -41.88
CA ASP A 362 57.45 -22.21 -41.99
C ASP A 362 57.70 -20.97 -42.86
N ALA A 363 56.69 -20.46 -43.57
CA ALA A 363 56.80 -19.39 -44.56
C ALA A 363 56.14 -18.06 -44.13
N VAL A 364 55.59 -17.96 -42.92
CA VAL A 364 55.08 -16.68 -42.39
C VAL A 364 56.22 -15.68 -42.19
N ALA A 365 55.96 -14.42 -42.50
CA ALA A 365 56.89 -13.30 -42.32
C ALA A 365 56.23 -12.04 -41.75
N ASN A 366 54.89 -12.02 -41.66
CA ASN A 366 54.08 -10.90 -41.22
C ASN A 366 52.91 -11.40 -40.35
N ALA A 367 52.49 -10.59 -39.39
CA ALA A 367 51.42 -10.94 -38.45
C ALA A 367 50.09 -11.40 -39.11
N TRP A 368 49.73 -10.81 -40.25
CA TRP A 368 48.51 -11.16 -40.99
C TRP A 368 48.63 -12.44 -41.84
N ASP A 369 49.81 -13.06 -41.97
CA ASP A 369 49.99 -14.25 -42.81
C ASP A 369 49.25 -15.48 -42.24
N LEU A 370 48.88 -15.42 -40.95
CA LEU A 370 47.90 -16.28 -40.28
C LEU A 370 46.86 -15.35 -39.62
N GLN A 371 45.65 -15.30 -40.15
CA GLN A 371 44.63 -14.29 -39.81
C GLN A 371 43.19 -14.83 -39.88
N VAL A 372 42.43 -14.55 -38.82
CA VAL A 372 41.00 -14.85 -38.67
C VAL A 372 40.26 -13.57 -38.23
N ILE A 373 39.14 -13.25 -38.87
CA ILE A 373 38.30 -12.07 -38.61
C ILE A 373 37.08 -12.47 -37.77
N SER A 374 36.73 -11.63 -36.80
CA SER A 374 35.48 -11.73 -36.02
C SER A 374 34.23 -11.68 -36.90
N PRO A 375 33.06 -12.13 -36.40
CA PRO A 375 31.77 -11.70 -36.93
C PRO A 375 31.63 -10.16 -36.91
N GLU A 376 30.63 -9.62 -37.60
CA GLU A 376 30.26 -8.20 -37.45
C GLU A 376 29.69 -7.93 -36.06
N ILE A 377 30.31 -6.99 -35.34
CA ILE A 377 29.93 -6.57 -33.99
C ILE A 377 29.19 -5.23 -34.10
N PRO A 378 27.99 -5.07 -33.51
CA PRO A 378 27.25 -3.81 -33.56
C PRO A 378 27.93 -2.73 -32.71
N ILE A 379 27.76 -1.47 -33.11
CA ILE A 379 28.06 -0.30 -32.27
C ILE A 379 26.76 0.09 -31.57
N MET A 380 26.69 -0.11 -30.25
CA MET A 380 25.45 -0.08 -29.48
C MET A 380 25.21 1.24 -28.72
N SER A 381 26.27 2.00 -28.40
CA SER A 381 26.18 3.27 -27.66
C SER A 381 27.41 4.17 -27.86
N ASP A 382 27.44 5.31 -27.16
CA ASP A 382 28.61 6.20 -27.03
C ASP A 382 29.66 5.69 -26.00
N ASN A 383 29.45 4.52 -25.39
CA ASN A 383 30.33 3.97 -24.35
C ASN A 383 31.68 3.46 -24.91
N LYS A 384 32.59 3.11 -24.00
CA LYS A 384 33.80 2.37 -24.36
C LYS A 384 33.46 0.90 -24.57
N VAL A 385 34.34 0.16 -25.25
CA VAL A 385 34.27 -1.30 -25.37
C VAL A 385 35.56 -1.95 -24.89
N GLU A 386 35.42 -3.04 -24.16
CA GLU A 386 36.49 -4.00 -23.90
C GLU A 386 36.43 -5.15 -24.91
N LEU A 387 37.60 -5.56 -25.39
CA LEU A 387 37.80 -6.84 -26.06
C LEU A 387 38.69 -7.70 -25.16
N SER A 388 38.28 -8.92 -24.85
CA SER A 388 39.09 -9.88 -24.11
C SER A 388 38.99 -11.30 -24.67
N PHE A 389 40.01 -12.11 -24.40
CA PHE A 389 40.07 -13.54 -24.76
C PHE A 389 41.21 -14.25 -24.04
N TYR A 390 41.19 -15.57 -24.05
CA TYR A 390 42.31 -16.39 -23.59
C TYR A 390 43.10 -16.95 -24.78
N VAL A 391 44.43 -16.98 -24.66
CA VAL A 391 45.33 -17.56 -25.68
C VAL A 391 46.44 -18.40 -25.05
N LYS A 392 46.77 -19.55 -25.64
CA LYS A 392 48.00 -20.32 -25.39
C LYS A 392 48.63 -20.81 -26.68
N SER A 393 49.89 -21.23 -26.64
CA SER A 393 50.62 -21.77 -27.78
C SER A 393 51.50 -22.97 -27.40
N ASP A 394 51.79 -23.85 -28.35
CA ASP A 394 52.60 -25.06 -28.13
C ASP A 394 54.07 -24.77 -27.76
N GLN A 395 54.59 -23.62 -28.17
CA GLN A 395 55.88 -23.05 -27.76
C GLN A 395 55.77 -21.53 -27.56
N ALA A 396 56.89 -20.84 -27.32
CA ALA A 396 56.90 -19.38 -27.23
C ALA A 396 56.48 -18.76 -28.59
N GLY A 397 55.41 -17.96 -28.57
CA GLY A 397 54.80 -17.37 -29.77
C GLY A 397 54.49 -15.88 -29.59
N GLN A 398 53.89 -15.28 -30.61
CA GLN A 398 53.50 -13.86 -30.60
C GLN A 398 52.25 -13.63 -31.45
N GLY A 399 51.33 -12.81 -30.96
CA GLY A 399 50.11 -12.43 -31.68
C GLY A 399 49.70 -11.00 -31.38
N ARG A 400 48.77 -10.46 -32.18
CA ARG A 400 48.11 -9.17 -31.89
C ARG A 400 46.64 -9.21 -32.28
N VAL A 401 45.91 -8.18 -31.87
CA VAL A 401 44.64 -7.82 -32.50
C VAL A 401 44.88 -6.65 -33.46
N SER A 402 44.25 -6.69 -34.63
CA SER A 402 44.11 -5.53 -35.53
C SER A 402 42.64 -5.25 -35.82
N PHE A 403 42.33 -4.04 -36.28
CA PHE A 403 40.94 -3.56 -36.34
C PHE A 403 40.51 -3.10 -37.73
N SER A 404 39.23 -3.29 -38.02
CA SER A 404 38.55 -2.77 -39.21
C SER A 404 38.59 -1.24 -39.30
N ASN A 405 38.27 -0.70 -40.48
CA ASN A 405 38.25 0.75 -40.72
C ASN A 405 37.12 1.52 -40.02
N ALA A 406 36.26 0.83 -39.26
CA ALA A 406 35.30 1.43 -38.33
C ALA A 406 35.99 2.03 -37.08
N LEU A 407 37.25 1.70 -36.81
CA LEU A 407 38.04 2.23 -35.68
C LEU A 407 39.17 3.15 -36.17
N SER A 408 39.37 4.26 -35.45
CA SER A 408 40.31 5.35 -35.79
C SER A 408 41.78 4.95 -35.76
N ASN A 409 42.12 3.84 -35.11
CA ASN A 409 43.46 3.28 -35.02
C ASN A 409 43.40 1.76 -35.25
N GLN A 410 43.77 1.34 -36.46
CA GLN A 410 43.64 -0.05 -36.92
C GLN A 410 44.78 -0.97 -36.42
N TRP A 411 45.90 -0.38 -36.01
CA TRP A 411 47.15 -1.08 -35.65
C TRP A 411 47.74 -0.49 -34.35
N PRO A 412 46.99 -0.53 -33.24
CA PRO A 412 47.37 0.15 -32.01
C PRO A 412 48.54 -0.52 -31.29
N TRP A 413 49.30 0.28 -30.54
CA TRP A 413 50.22 -0.22 -29.52
C TRP A 413 49.49 -0.19 -28.18
N MET A 414 49.31 -1.35 -27.57
CA MET A 414 48.45 -1.54 -26.38
C MET A 414 49.22 -2.14 -25.20
N ASN A 415 48.61 -2.11 -24.01
CA ASN A 415 48.99 -2.94 -22.87
C ASN A 415 48.01 -4.13 -22.80
N TRP A 416 48.34 -5.19 -23.52
CA TRP A 416 47.44 -6.30 -23.86
C TRP A 416 46.96 -7.14 -22.67
N THR A 417 47.68 -7.11 -21.56
CA THR A 417 47.38 -7.90 -20.34
C THR A 417 47.11 -7.02 -19.13
N GLY A 418 47.06 -5.69 -19.30
CA GLY A 418 47.08 -4.70 -18.22
C GLY A 418 48.40 -4.63 -17.42
N SER A 419 49.24 -5.69 -17.46
CA SER A 419 50.45 -5.86 -16.65
C SER A 419 51.77 -5.55 -17.38
N GLN A 420 51.75 -5.21 -18.67
CA GLN A 420 52.97 -4.85 -19.41
C GLN A 420 53.54 -3.51 -18.93
N SER A 421 54.86 -3.42 -18.81
CA SER A 421 55.56 -2.20 -18.36
C SER A 421 55.65 -1.09 -19.43
N SER A 422 55.26 -1.39 -20.66
CA SER A 422 55.24 -0.50 -21.83
C SER A 422 54.21 -1.00 -22.84
N TRP A 423 53.64 -0.11 -23.64
CA TRP A 423 52.76 -0.51 -24.75
C TRP A 423 53.55 -1.23 -25.85
N THR A 424 52.91 -2.17 -26.54
CA THR A 424 53.52 -3.04 -27.55
C THR A 424 52.56 -3.28 -28.73
N GLU A 425 53.10 -3.51 -29.92
CA GLU A 425 52.31 -3.87 -31.12
C GLU A 425 51.63 -5.24 -30.98
N ALA A 426 52.22 -6.15 -30.21
CA ALA A 426 51.86 -7.56 -30.12
C ALA A 426 52.22 -8.15 -28.75
N PHE A 427 51.41 -9.09 -28.27
CA PHE A 427 51.61 -9.83 -27.03
C PHE A 427 52.37 -11.13 -27.26
N GLU A 428 53.11 -11.58 -26.24
CA GLU A 428 53.77 -12.89 -26.22
C GLU A 428 52.80 -13.99 -25.77
N THR A 429 52.97 -15.21 -26.27
CA THR A 429 52.16 -16.38 -25.90
C THR A 429 53.03 -17.53 -25.39
N SER A 430 52.47 -18.38 -24.54
CA SER A 430 53.17 -19.52 -23.92
C SER A 430 52.27 -20.75 -23.81
N THR A 431 52.81 -21.86 -23.30
CA THR A 431 52.05 -23.10 -23.05
C THR A 431 50.98 -22.97 -21.97
N GLY A 432 50.99 -21.90 -21.16
CA GLY A 432 49.91 -21.54 -20.25
C GLY A 432 48.94 -20.54 -20.88
N TRP A 433 47.65 -20.68 -20.56
CA TRP A 433 46.63 -19.70 -20.93
C TRP A 433 46.99 -18.30 -20.41
N THR A 434 47.00 -17.34 -21.33
CA THR A 434 47.26 -15.92 -21.10
C THR A 434 45.97 -15.16 -21.39
N TYR A 435 45.51 -14.37 -20.43
CA TYR A 435 44.31 -13.53 -20.59
C TYR A 435 44.70 -12.20 -21.24
N ILE A 436 44.15 -11.93 -22.43
CA ILE A 436 44.26 -10.66 -23.14
C ILE A 436 42.99 -9.86 -22.84
N HIS A 437 43.12 -8.59 -22.47
CA HIS A 437 42.01 -7.67 -22.23
C HIS A 437 42.43 -6.23 -22.54
N VAL A 438 41.63 -5.54 -23.35
CA VAL A 438 41.93 -4.18 -23.81
C VAL A 438 40.64 -3.34 -23.99
N ILE A 439 40.53 -2.25 -23.21
CA ILE A 439 39.53 -1.20 -23.43
C ILE A 439 40.00 -0.32 -24.59
N LEU A 440 39.35 -0.42 -25.75
CA LEU A 440 39.89 0.05 -27.04
C LEU A 440 40.13 1.57 -27.08
N GLN A 441 39.17 2.35 -26.59
CA GLN A 441 39.21 3.81 -26.60
C GLN A 441 40.34 4.38 -25.73
N ASN A 442 40.79 3.64 -24.69
CA ASN A 442 41.96 4.04 -23.88
C ASN A 442 43.28 4.02 -24.68
N PHE A 443 43.31 3.37 -25.85
CA PHE A 443 44.44 3.33 -26.78
C PHE A 443 44.16 4.07 -28.10
N SER A 444 43.28 5.09 -28.06
CA SER A 444 42.88 5.90 -29.22
C SER A 444 42.23 5.12 -30.38
N CYS A 445 41.61 3.99 -30.06
CA CYS A 445 40.76 3.23 -30.98
C CYS A 445 39.31 3.64 -30.73
N ASN A 446 38.92 4.79 -31.30
CA ASN A 446 37.57 5.34 -31.22
C ASN A 446 36.79 4.95 -32.47
N PHE A 447 35.47 4.79 -32.37
CA PHE A 447 34.64 4.57 -33.55
C PHE A 447 34.67 5.79 -34.49
N VAL A 448 34.59 5.54 -35.79
CA VAL A 448 34.58 6.57 -36.83
C VAL A 448 33.15 6.99 -37.15
N ASP A 449 32.90 8.30 -37.22
CA ASP A 449 31.60 8.91 -37.53
C ASP A 449 30.83 8.17 -38.65
N GLY A 450 29.67 7.62 -38.32
CA GLY A 450 28.78 6.94 -39.27
C GLY A 450 29.05 5.44 -39.48
N ALA A 451 30.00 4.82 -38.77
CA ALA A 451 30.05 3.38 -38.64
C ALA A 451 28.85 2.84 -37.82
N THR A 452 28.36 1.65 -38.17
CA THR A 452 27.26 0.96 -37.44
C THR A 452 27.68 -0.41 -36.91
N THR A 453 28.70 -1.02 -37.52
CA THR A 453 29.32 -2.28 -37.12
C THR A 453 30.83 -2.15 -37.21
N TRP A 454 31.55 -3.04 -36.51
CA TRP A 454 33.00 -3.17 -36.58
C TRP A 454 33.41 -4.64 -36.52
N GLN A 455 34.66 -4.91 -36.90
CA GLN A 455 35.32 -6.20 -36.78
C GLN A 455 36.75 -6.02 -36.27
N PHE A 456 37.30 -7.09 -35.69
CA PHE A 456 38.72 -7.23 -35.39
C PHE A 456 39.30 -8.51 -36.02
N ASN A 457 40.62 -8.54 -36.20
CA ASN A 457 41.36 -9.69 -36.71
C ASN A 457 42.32 -10.21 -35.65
N LEU A 458 42.35 -11.53 -35.48
CA LEU A 458 43.35 -12.26 -34.71
C LEU A 458 44.55 -12.54 -35.62
N ASP A 459 45.64 -11.80 -35.44
CA ASP A 459 46.86 -11.85 -36.26
C ASP A 459 47.95 -12.66 -35.53
N PHE A 460 48.30 -13.84 -36.04
CA PHE A 460 49.22 -14.79 -35.39
C PHE A 460 50.42 -15.25 -36.26
N GLY A 461 50.64 -14.59 -37.40
CA GLY A 461 51.71 -14.90 -38.35
C GLY A 461 53.13 -14.44 -37.97
N TYR A 462 53.40 -14.05 -36.72
CA TYR A 462 54.71 -13.53 -36.30
C TYR A 462 55.81 -14.59 -36.22
N VAL A 463 55.50 -15.82 -35.78
CA VAL A 463 56.49 -16.85 -35.43
C VAL A 463 56.23 -18.12 -36.23
N PRO A 464 57.14 -18.52 -37.15
CA PRO A 464 56.98 -19.75 -37.93
C PRO A 464 56.96 -21.01 -37.05
N GLY A 465 56.08 -21.96 -37.39
CA GLY A 465 55.99 -23.27 -36.74
C GLY A 465 55.28 -23.30 -35.38
N VAL A 466 54.53 -22.26 -35.01
CA VAL A 466 53.78 -22.19 -33.75
C VAL A 466 52.30 -22.57 -33.96
N THR A 467 51.75 -23.39 -33.06
CA THR A 467 50.32 -23.64 -32.94
C THR A 467 49.75 -22.81 -31.80
N TYR A 468 48.73 -22.00 -32.09
CA TYR A 468 47.99 -21.19 -31.13
C TYR A 468 46.60 -21.79 -30.88
N TYR A 469 46.10 -21.61 -29.65
CA TYR A 469 44.76 -21.96 -29.21
C TYR A 469 44.12 -20.72 -28.57
N ILE A 470 42.93 -20.34 -29.00
CA ILE A 470 42.17 -19.16 -28.56
C ILE A 470 40.79 -19.60 -28.10
N ASP A 471 40.31 -19.06 -26.98
CA ASP A 471 39.00 -19.39 -26.39
C ASP A 471 38.38 -18.19 -25.65
N ASN A 472 37.07 -18.25 -25.45
CA ASN A 472 36.24 -17.31 -24.69
C ASN A 472 36.47 -15.85 -25.11
N VAL A 473 36.27 -15.56 -26.40
CA VAL A 473 36.42 -14.23 -26.99
C VAL A 473 35.20 -13.37 -26.69
N MET A 474 35.38 -12.39 -25.82
CA MET A 474 34.34 -11.50 -25.32
C MET A 474 34.51 -10.09 -25.86
N VAL A 475 33.41 -9.47 -26.27
CA VAL A 475 33.32 -8.02 -26.48
C VAL A 475 32.18 -7.47 -25.66
N THR A 476 32.46 -6.51 -24.79
CA THR A 476 31.50 -5.95 -23.82
C THR A 476 31.58 -4.43 -23.80
N GLU A 477 30.46 -3.78 -23.48
CA GLU A 477 30.49 -2.33 -23.19
C GLU A 477 31.10 -2.06 -21.80
N VAL A 478 31.76 -0.91 -21.69
CA VAL A 478 32.37 -0.40 -20.46
C VAL A 478 31.86 1.02 -20.20
N SER A 479 31.06 1.15 -19.14
CA SER A 479 30.74 2.43 -18.51
C SER A 479 31.97 3.00 -17.79
N GLU A 480 32.11 4.33 -17.74
CA GLU A 480 33.19 4.95 -16.95
C GLU A 480 32.82 5.03 -15.47
N GLU A 481 33.35 4.11 -14.66
CA GLU A 481 33.36 4.27 -13.21
C GLU A 481 34.29 5.42 -12.75
N PRO A 482 33.93 6.17 -11.70
CA PRO A 482 34.83 7.13 -11.06
C PRO A 482 36.02 6.42 -10.38
N ALA A 483 37.20 7.01 -10.51
CA ALA A 483 38.47 6.33 -10.23
C ALA A 483 38.62 5.81 -8.77
N LYS A 484 38.54 4.49 -8.62
CA LYS A 484 38.95 3.72 -7.42
C LYS A 484 38.43 4.28 -6.09
N ALA A 485 37.11 4.22 -5.93
CA ALA A 485 36.56 3.99 -4.60
C ALA A 485 37.18 2.73 -3.95
N LYS A 486 37.07 2.59 -2.63
CA LYS A 486 37.31 1.29 -1.98
C LYS A 486 36.28 0.29 -2.51
N ARG A 487 36.63 -1.00 -2.57
CA ARG A 487 35.62 -2.07 -2.61
C ARG A 487 34.67 -1.86 -1.42
N ARG A 488 33.43 -1.50 -1.71
CA ARG A 488 32.24 -1.91 -0.96
C ARG A 488 31.64 -3.11 -1.70
N ALA A 489 30.92 -3.99 -1.02
CA ALA A 489 30.03 -4.91 -1.71
C ALA A 489 28.95 -4.12 -2.48
N GLY A 490 28.37 -4.73 -3.52
CA GLY A 490 27.50 -4.06 -4.50
C GLY A 490 26.40 -3.23 -3.83
N GLY A 491 26.51 -1.90 -3.97
CA GLY A 491 25.60 -0.97 -3.32
C GLY A 491 24.30 -0.84 -4.11
N ILE A 492 23.17 -1.06 -3.43
CA ILE A 492 21.90 -0.52 -3.90
C ILE A 492 22.00 1.00 -3.78
N THR A 493 21.80 1.70 -4.88
CA THR A 493 21.70 3.16 -4.93
C THR A 493 20.33 3.57 -5.48
N TYR A 494 19.98 4.84 -5.37
CA TYR A 494 18.64 5.32 -5.73
C TYR A 494 18.70 6.60 -6.56
N THR A 495 18.10 6.58 -7.75
CA THR A 495 17.87 7.79 -8.55
C THR A 495 16.67 8.54 -8.00
N LEU A 496 16.93 9.68 -7.36
CA LEU A 496 15.90 10.44 -6.67
C LEU A 496 15.01 11.20 -7.67
N LYS A 497 13.69 11.00 -7.56
CA LYS A 497 12.69 11.79 -8.29
C LYS A 497 12.64 13.20 -7.70
N SER A 498 12.70 14.24 -8.54
CA SER A 498 12.59 15.63 -8.11
C SER A 498 11.25 15.93 -7.41
N ALA A 499 11.19 17.02 -6.65
CA ALA A 499 9.96 17.48 -6.01
C ALA A 499 8.87 17.76 -7.06
N GLU A 500 9.26 18.32 -8.21
CA GLU A 500 8.40 18.60 -9.36
C GLU A 500 7.83 17.32 -9.98
N GLU A 501 8.64 16.27 -10.16
CA GLU A 501 8.18 14.97 -10.67
C GLU A 501 7.24 14.29 -9.68
N LYS A 502 7.59 14.22 -8.40
CA LYS A 502 6.73 13.64 -7.35
C LYS A 502 5.39 14.36 -7.26
N ARG A 503 5.41 15.69 -7.30
CA ARG A 503 4.21 16.54 -7.36
C ARG A 503 3.38 16.26 -8.61
N ALA A 504 3.98 16.11 -9.79
CA ALA A 504 3.27 15.83 -11.03
C ALA A 504 2.62 14.43 -11.00
N ILE A 505 3.37 13.40 -10.61
CA ILE A 505 2.90 12.01 -10.45
C ILE A 505 1.72 11.96 -9.47
N LEU A 506 1.83 12.61 -8.31
CA LEU A 506 0.76 12.64 -7.32
C LEU A 506 -0.44 13.50 -7.76
N THR A 507 -0.23 14.54 -8.58
CA THR A 507 -1.35 15.31 -9.16
C THR A 507 -2.14 14.47 -10.18
N ASP A 508 -1.47 13.69 -11.02
CA ASP A 508 -2.14 12.75 -11.94
C ASP A 508 -2.84 11.62 -11.18
N ALA A 509 -2.19 11.01 -10.18
CA ALA A 509 -2.81 9.96 -9.36
C ALA A 509 -4.08 10.46 -8.63
N MET A 510 -4.09 11.71 -8.15
CA MET A 510 -5.29 12.36 -7.63
C MET A 510 -6.37 12.53 -8.72
N GLU A 511 -6.00 12.95 -9.93
CA GLU A 511 -6.94 13.12 -11.04
C GLU A 511 -7.55 11.79 -11.47
N GLN A 512 -6.75 10.73 -11.65
CA GLN A 512 -7.25 9.40 -12.05
C GLN A 512 -8.15 8.78 -10.98
N TRP A 513 -7.82 8.95 -9.69
CA TRP A 513 -8.67 8.51 -8.57
C TRP A 513 -10.03 9.22 -8.57
N ILE A 514 -10.03 10.56 -8.54
CA ILE A 514 -11.27 11.36 -8.54
C ILE A 514 -12.11 11.08 -9.78
N LYS A 515 -11.47 10.98 -10.95
CA LYS A 515 -12.10 10.59 -12.21
C LYS A 515 -12.77 9.23 -12.10
N ALA A 516 -12.04 8.18 -11.73
CA ALA A 516 -12.54 6.82 -11.79
C ALA A 516 -13.77 6.62 -10.89
N VAL A 517 -13.73 7.16 -9.66
CA VAL A 517 -14.88 7.11 -8.74
C VAL A 517 -16.07 7.91 -9.30
N ALA A 518 -15.84 9.14 -9.77
CA ALA A 518 -16.91 10.02 -10.27
C ALA A 518 -17.55 9.51 -11.58
N GLU A 519 -16.75 9.01 -12.53
CA GLU A 519 -17.25 8.43 -13.78
C GLU A 519 -17.98 7.09 -13.55
N HIS A 520 -17.58 6.30 -12.53
CA HIS A 520 -18.21 5.01 -12.22
C HIS A 520 -19.59 5.16 -11.58
N VAL A 521 -19.73 5.97 -10.52
CA VAL A 521 -21.04 6.19 -9.87
C VAL A 521 -21.92 7.19 -10.62
N GLY A 522 -21.30 8.09 -11.39
CA GLY A 522 -21.96 9.12 -12.19
C GLY A 522 -23.02 9.91 -11.41
N ASN A 523 -24.14 10.18 -12.08
CA ASN A 523 -25.24 10.97 -11.53
C ASN A 523 -26.09 10.21 -10.47
N ARG A 524 -25.64 9.05 -9.96
CA ARG A 524 -26.26 8.42 -8.77
C ARG A 524 -25.95 9.21 -7.49
N VAL A 525 -24.80 9.89 -7.47
CA VAL A 525 -24.37 10.78 -6.38
C VAL A 525 -24.74 12.23 -6.69
N ASP A 526 -25.56 12.87 -5.87
CA ASP A 526 -25.98 14.27 -6.09
C ASP A 526 -25.05 15.30 -5.40
N ALA A 527 -24.25 14.87 -4.43
CA ALA A 527 -23.26 15.71 -3.76
C ALA A 527 -22.11 14.89 -3.15
N TRP A 528 -20.94 15.53 -3.01
CA TRP A 528 -19.68 14.93 -2.60
C TRP A 528 -18.97 15.76 -1.51
N ASP A 529 -18.47 15.08 -0.49
CA ASP A 529 -17.32 15.56 0.28
C ASP A 529 -16.07 15.38 -0.59
N VAL A 530 -15.59 16.47 -1.20
CA VAL A 530 -14.38 16.44 -2.02
C VAL A 530 -13.13 16.34 -1.14
N ILE A 531 -13.17 17.01 0.02
CA ILE A 531 -12.10 16.98 1.02
C ILE A 531 -12.73 16.88 2.40
N ASN A 532 -12.40 15.82 3.12
CA ASN A 532 -12.83 15.55 4.49
C ASN A 532 -11.69 15.87 5.48
N GLU A 533 -12.03 16.60 6.54
CA GLU A 533 -11.18 16.92 7.69
C GLU A 533 -9.83 17.59 7.37
N PRO A 534 -9.77 18.62 6.51
CA PRO A 534 -8.51 19.25 6.13
C PRO A 534 -7.83 20.03 7.26
N ILE A 535 -8.49 20.25 8.41
CA ILE A 535 -7.97 21.05 9.53
C ILE A 535 -7.64 20.17 10.74
N THR A 536 -6.55 20.48 11.44
CA THR A 536 -6.19 19.83 12.72
C THR A 536 -6.98 20.33 13.92
N ASP A 537 -7.12 19.49 14.93
CA ASP A 537 -7.64 19.89 16.24
C ASP A 537 -6.56 20.58 17.10
N GLY A 538 -6.99 21.15 18.24
CA GLY A 538 -6.13 21.78 19.25
C GLY A 538 -5.52 23.12 18.79
N ASN A 539 -4.60 23.06 17.82
CA ASN A 539 -4.03 24.21 17.13
C ASN A 539 -4.40 24.12 15.64
N PRO A 540 -5.48 24.77 15.18
CA PRO A 540 -5.99 24.63 13.82
C PRO A 540 -4.99 25.07 12.75
N ARG A 541 -4.52 24.10 11.96
CA ARG A 541 -3.65 24.26 10.80
C ARG A 541 -4.14 23.31 9.70
N TRP A 542 -3.68 23.53 8.48
CA TRP A 542 -4.04 22.65 7.36
C TRP A 542 -3.22 21.37 7.47
N ARG A 543 -3.86 20.20 7.38
CA ARG A 543 -3.15 18.91 7.35
C ARG A 543 -2.21 18.85 6.15
N GLY A 544 -1.13 18.07 6.28
CA GLY A 544 -0.04 17.89 5.33
C GLY A 544 0.91 19.08 5.14
N ILE A 545 0.62 20.26 5.70
CA ILE A 545 1.28 21.52 5.30
C ILE A 545 2.04 22.13 6.49
N ASP A 546 3.18 22.77 6.20
CA ASP A 546 4.03 23.46 7.19
C ASP A 546 4.39 22.58 8.42
N GLY A 547 4.75 21.32 8.17
CA GLY A 547 5.17 20.34 9.19
C GLY A 547 4.05 19.62 9.93
N VAL A 548 2.85 19.51 9.33
CA VAL A 548 1.66 18.87 9.93
C VAL A 548 1.37 17.55 9.22
N PHE A 549 2.13 16.49 9.51
CA PHE A 549 2.12 15.26 8.72
C PHE A 549 0.85 14.41 8.86
N GLY A 550 0.46 14.10 10.10
CA GLY A 550 -0.76 13.34 10.41
C GLY A 550 -0.92 13.07 11.90
N GLY A 551 -0.02 12.29 12.49
CA GLY A 551 -0.10 11.84 13.88
C GLY A 551 1.21 11.35 14.48
N THR A 552 1.13 10.19 15.12
CA THR A 552 2.14 9.59 16.00
C THR A 552 2.01 8.08 15.89
N ALA A 553 3.13 7.35 15.82
CA ALA A 553 3.14 5.89 15.88
C ALA A 553 2.62 5.37 17.24
N SER A 554 2.15 4.13 17.25
CA SER A 554 1.64 3.43 18.44
C SER A 554 2.61 3.34 19.64
N ASP A 555 3.92 3.57 19.43
CA ASP A 555 4.95 3.66 20.49
C ASP A 555 5.12 5.06 21.10
N GLY A 556 4.46 6.08 20.55
CA GLY A 556 4.57 7.48 20.96
C GLY A 556 5.54 8.34 20.13
N THR A 557 6.18 7.79 19.09
CA THR A 557 7.08 8.52 18.19
C THR A 557 6.27 9.41 17.22
N PRO A 558 6.45 10.74 17.22
CA PRO A 558 5.73 11.62 16.30
C PRO A 558 6.22 11.46 14.85
N ASP A 559 5.32 11.66 13.88
CA ASP A 559 5.70 11.76 12.47
C ASP A 559 6.74 12.87 12.24
N ALA A 560 7.70 12.62 11.35
CA ALA A 560 8.70 13.60 10.92
C ALA A 560 8.68 13.85 9.40
N GLU A 561 9.58 14.72 8.94
CA GLU A 561 9.73 15.02 7.52
C GLU A 561 10.34 13.81 6.78
N PRO A 562 9.77 13.37 5.64
CA PRO A 562 10.35 12.33 4.80
C PRO A 562 11.82 12.59 4.44
N VAL A 563 12.68 11.59 4.68
CA VAL A 563 14.10 11.62 4.37
C VAL A 563 14.36 10.69 3.19
N GLU A 564 15.05 11.22 2.19
CA GLU A 564 15.40 10.48 0.98
C GLU A 564 16.87 10.71 0.62
N THR A 565 17.59 9.63 0.31
CA THR A 565 19.01 9.69 -0.08
C THR A 565 19.33 8.66 -1.16
N GLU A 566 20.40 8.91 -1.91
CA GLU A 566 20.91 8.00 -2.94
C GLU A 566 21.38 6.65 -2.34
N ASP A 567 21.71 6.59 -1.05
CA ASP A 567 22.13 5.36 -0.34
C ASP A 567 20.95 4.55 0.25
N ALA A 568 19.82 5.18 0.60
CA ALA A 568 18.77 4.57 1.44
C ALA A 568 17.34 4.65 0.85
N GLY A 569 17.15 5.33 -0.28
CA GLY A 569 15.85 5.49 -0.91
C GLY A 569 14.90 6.35 -0.07
N LEU A 570 13.58 6.16 -0.23
CA LEU A 570 12.56 6.96 0.44
C LEU A 570 12.10 6.36 1.77
N ASN A 571 12.57 6.94 2.87
CA ASN A 571 11.95 6.80 4.18
C ASN A 571 10.95 7.96 4.40
N LEU A 572 9.71 7.64 4.78
CA LEU A 572 8.70 8.66 5.05
C LEU A 572 8.79 9.25 6.45
N ASN A 573 9.40 8.54 7.41
CA ASN A 573 9.36 8.88 8.84
C ASN A 573 7.93 9.11 9.37
N TRP A 574 6.95 8.42 8.77
CA TRP A 574 5.54 8.40 9.17
C TRP A 574 5.18 7.00 9.67
N ALA A 575 4.19 6.88 10.55
CA ALA A 575 3.76 5.59 11.08
C ALA A 575 3.24 4.62 9.99
N SER A 576 3.15 3.33 10.32
CA SER A 576 2.61 2.27 9.45
C SER A 576 1.31 1.64 9.96
N ASP A 577 0.65 2.30 10.91
CA ASP A 577 -0.43 1.70 11.72
C ASP A 577 -1.79 1.78 11.02
N ALA A 578 -2.68 0.83 11.32
CA ALA A 578 -3.99 0.74 10.71
C ALA A 578 -4.86 1.97 11.08
N GLY A 579 -5.24 2.77 10.07
CA GLY A 579 -5.95 4.04 10.28
C GLY A 579 -5.07 5.30 10.18
N ASN A 580 -3.79 5.17 9.80
CA ASN A 580 -2.85 6.26 9.50
C ASN A 580 -3.47 7.57 8.97
N GLN A 581 -3.12 8.70 9.60
CA GLN A 581 -3.62 10.06 9.30
C GLN A 581 -2.73 10.84 8.29
N HIS A 582 -1.83 10.16 7.56
CA HIS A 582 -0.77 10.83 6.79
C HIS A 582 -1.26 11.38 5.44
N TRP A 583 -1.01 12.66 5.21
CA TRP A 583 -1.63 13.40 4.11
C TRP A 583 -0.65 13.67 2.96
N TYR A 584 -0.44 12.66 2.11
CA TYR A 584 0.45 12.71 0.94
C TYR A 584 0.14 13.90 0.03
N TRP A 585 -1.15 14.15 -0.21
CA TRP A 585 -1.59 15.24 -1.07
C TRP A 585 -1.20 16.61 -0.49
N GLY A 586 -1.44 16.85 0.79
CA GLY A 586 -1.06 18.10 1.44
C GLY A 586 0.45 18.31 1.48
N TYR A 587 1.23 17.25 1.73
CA TYR A 587 2.69 17.34 1.82
C TYR A 587 3.35 17.61 0.46
N TYR A 588 3.08 16.78 -0.56
CA TYR A 588 3.80 16.87 -1.85
C TYR A 588 3.22 17.92 -2.82
N LEU A 589 1.94 18.31 -2.69
CA LEU A 589 1.34 19.36 -3.54
C LEU A 589 1.21 20.71 -2.81
N GLY A 590 1.39 20.76 -1.49
CA GLY A 590 1.10 21.97 -0.72
C GLY A 590 -0.36 22.42 -0.91
N LYS A 591 -0.65 23.71 -0.70
CA LYS A 591 -2.03 24.24 -0.75
C LYS A 591 -2.78 24.01 -2.07
N ASP A 592 -2.06 23.79 -3.17
CA ASP A 592 -2.65 23.50 -4.48
C ASP A 592 -3.39 22.16 -4.54
N TYR A 593 -3.14 21.23 -3.61
CA TYR A 593 -3.90 19.97 -3.51
C TYR A 593 -5.40 20.23 -3.42
N ALA A 594 -5.79 21.24 -2.63
CA ALA A 594 -7.19 21.57 -2.37
C ALA A 594 -7.86 22.21 -3.60
N VAL A 595 -7.11 23.02 -4.35
CA VAL A 595 -7.55 23.59 -5.63
C VAL A 595 -7.74 22.49 -6.66
N LYS A 596 -6.75 21.58 -6.79
CA LYS A 596 -6.79 20.50 -7.79
C LYS A 596 -7.91 19.51 -7.53
N ALA A 597 -8.13 19.11 -6.28
CA ALA A 597 -9.23 18.23 -5.91
C ALA A 597 -10.60 18.78 -6.37
N PHE A 598 -10.87 20.08 -6.13
CA PHE A 598 -12.13 20.70 -6.57
C PHE A 598 -12.20 20.91 -8.10
N GLU A 599 -11.09 21.19 -8.78
CA GLU A 599 -11.06 21.28 -10.25
C GLU A 599 -11.33 19.91 -10.90
N PHE A 600 -10.76 18.82 -10.39
CA PHE A 600 -11.02 17.46 -10.86
C PHE A 600 -12.44 17.00 -10.51
N ALA A 601 -12.91 17.24 -9.27
CA ALA A 601 -14.26 16.90 -8.86
C ALA A 601 -15.31 17.62 -9.72
N ARG A 602 -15.12 18.91 -10.04
CA ARG A 602 -16.02 19.65 -10.95
C ARG A 602 -15.90 19.18 -12.42
N LYS A 603 -14.75 18.66 -12.84
CA LYS A 603 -14.53 18.14 -14.19
C LYS A 603 -15.25 16.82 -14.43
N TYR A 604 -15.28 15.93 -13.43
CA TYR A 604 -15.81 14.56 -13.57
C TYR A 604 -17.18 14.34 -12.91
N ALA A 605 -17.56 15.15 -11.90
CA ALA A 605 -18.90 15.22 -11.34
C ALA A 605 -19.48 16.65 -11.51
N PRO A 606 -19.73 17.11 -12.75
CA PRO A 606 -20.06 18.52 -13.03
C PRO A 606 -21.37 18.99 -12.39
N ASP A 607 -22.38 18.13 -12.33
CA ASP A 607 -23.72 18.45 -11.80
C ASP A 607 -23.80 18.35 -10.27
N ALA A 608 -22.88 17.61 -9.64
CA ALA A 608 -22.91 17.35 -8.19
C ALA A 608 -22.55 18.58 -7.35
N LYS A 609 -23.04 18.64 -6.11
CA LYS A 609 -22.63 19.68 -5.14
C LYS A 609 -21.36 19.28 -4.41
N LEU A 610 -20.37 20.18 -4.38
CA LEU A 610 -19.03 19.89 -3.88
C LEU A 610 -18.79 20.58 -2.53
N PHE A 611 -18.56 19.77 -1.50
CA PHE A 611 -18.42 20.18 -0.10
C PHE A 611 -16.98 19.99 0.42
N VAL A 612 -16.63 20.81 1.42
CA VAL A 612 -15.56 20.49 2.39
C VAL A 612 -16.25 20.16 3.72
N ASN A 613 -15.88 19.05 4.36
CA ASN A 613 -16.50 18.55 5.60
C ASN A 613 -15.47 18.46 6.74
N ASP A 614 -15.88 18.71 7.99
CA ASP A 614 -15.01 18.63 9.18
C ASP A 614 -15.85 18.53 10.49
N TYR A 615 -15.21 18.18 11.60
CA TYR A 615 -15.80 18.06 12.95
C TYR A 615 -15.25 19.10 13.94
N ASN A 616 -15.76 19.09 15.17
CA ASN A 616 -15.44 20.06 16.23
C ASN A 616 -15.72 21.53 15.83
N LEU A 617 -16.66 21.79 14.92
CA LEU A 617 -16.90 23.14 14.39
C LEU A 617 -17.80 23.97 15.33
N GLU A 618 -18.73 23.29 16.00
CA GLU A 618 -19.58 23.75 17.09
C GLU A 618 -18.81 24.01 18.40
N SER A 619 -17.80 23.19 18.70
CA SER A 619 -16.99 23.25 19.92
C SER A 619 -15.70 24.08 19.76
N ASN A 620 -15.16 24.19 18.54
CA ASN A 620 -13.92 24.93 18.25
C ASN A 620 -14.11 25.99 17.13
N PRO A 621 -14.59 27.20 17.47
CA PRO A 621 -14.71 28.32 16.53
C PRO A 621 -13.40 28.72 15.82
N ALA A 622 -12.23 28.39 16.38
CA ALA A 622 -10.96 28.63 15.70
C ALA A 622 -10.70 27.62 14.57
N LYS A 623 -11.16 26.37 14.71
CA LYS A 623 -11.11 25.36 13.65
C LYS A 623 -12.05 25.74 12.52
N LEU A 624 -13.29 26.14 12.83
CA LEU A 624 -14.23 26.68 11.86
C LEU A 624 -13.69 27.93 11.13
N ALA A 625 -13.04 28.85 11.85
CA ALA A 625 -12.44 30.03 11.24
C ALA A 625 -11.27 29.69 10.28
N GLU A 626 -10.54 28.60 10.50
CA GLU A 626 -9.50 28.12 9.56
C GLU A 626 -10.11 27.34 8.38
N LEU A 627 -11.16 26.54 8.61
CA LEU A 627 -11.93 25.87 7.54
C LEU A 627 -12.54 26.90 6.57
N VAL A 628 -13.05 28.02 7.08
CA VAL A 628 -13.53 29.13 6.24
C VAL A 628 -12.39 29.76 5.43
N LYS A 629 -11.15 29.82 5.93
CA LYS A 629 -9.99 30.27 5.14
C LYS A 629 -9.60 29.26 4.05
N PHE A 630 -9.69 27.96 4.36
CA PHE A 630 -9.45 26.86 3.41
C PHE A 630 -10.44 26.93 2.22
N VAL A 631 -11.74 27.04 2.50
CA VAL A 631 -12.80 27.23 1.49
C VAL A 631 -12.56 28.50 0.66
N ASN A 632 -12.29 29.63 1.31
CA ASN A 632 -11.99 30.89 0.62
C ASN A 632 -10.75 30.81 -0.28
N TYR A 633 -9.72 30.05 0.11
CA TYR A 633 -8.52 29.88 -0.70
C TYR A 633 -8.81 29.07 -1.98
N ILE A 634 -9.61 27.99 -1.90
CA ILE A 634 -10.06 27.24 -3.08
C ILE A 634 -10.81 28.18 -4.03
N ASP A 635 -11.78 28.95 -3.51
CA ASP A 635 -12.56 29.90 -4.30
C ASP A 635 -11.71 31.03 -4.93
N GLN A 636 -10.59 31.40 -4.33
CA GLN A 636 -9.71 32.48 -4.82
C GLN A 636 -8.66 32.01 -5.83
N ASN A 637 -8.26 30.73 -5.80
CA ASN A 637 -7.14 30.22 -6.60
C ASN A 637 -7.57 29.18 -7.67
N GLY A 638 -8.69 28.49 -7.49
CA GLY A 638 -9.22 27.51 -8.45
C GLY A 638 -10.28 28.07 -9.39
N GLN A 639 -10.47 27.41 -10.54
CA GLN A 639 -11.60 27.71 -11.43
C GLN A 639 -12.92 27.17 -10.86
N ALA A 640 -12.89 25.94 -10.36
CA ALA A 640 -13.99 25.37 -9.58
C ALA A 640 -14.19 26.14 -8.27
N LYS A 641 -15.43 26.12 -7.76
CA LYS A 641 -15.83 26.73 -6.49
C LYS A 641 -16.37 25.65 -5.57
N VAL A 642 -16.21 25.88 -4.27
CA VAL A 642 -16.87 25.09 -3.23
C VAL A 642 -18.35 25.46 -3.24
N ASP A 643 -19.27 24.49 -3.32
CA ASP A 643 -20.71 24.78 -3.19
C ASP A 643 -21.11 24.94 -1.72
N GLY A 644 -20.54 24.11 -0.84
CA GLY A 644 -21.00 23.97 0.53
C GLY A 644 -19.93 23.65 1.57
N ILE A 645 -20.30 23.81 2.84
CA ILE A 645 -19.51 23.40 4.01
C ILE A 645 -20.35 22.38 4.80
N GLY A 646 -19.79 21.18 4.99
CA GLY A 646 -20.31 20.16 5.87
C GLY A 646 -19.85 20.39 7.30
N THR A 647 -20.71 20.06 8.26
CA THR A 647 -20.35 19.88 9.66
C THR A 647 -20.80 18.49 10.09
N GLN A 648 -19.85 17.69 10.58
CA GLN A 648 -20.14 16.32 11.02
C GLN A 648 -21.20 16.35 12.13
N MET A 649 -21.04 17.24 13.12
CA MET A 649 -21.94 17.36 14.28
C MET A 649 -21.98 16.08 15.15
N HIS A 650 -20.83 15.40 15.28
CA HIS A 650 -20.60 14.46 16.38
C HIS A 650 -20.57 15.23 17.71
N VAL A 651 -21.62 15.09 18.52
CA VAL A 651 -21.77 15.89 19.75
C VAL A 651 -22.14 15.05 20.96
N ASN A 652 -21.87 15.59 22.15
CA ASN A 652 -22.36 15.04 23.39
C ASN A 652 -23.70 15.70 23.78
N VAL A 653 -24.56 14.99 24.52
CA VAL A 653 -25.85 15.49 25.04
C VAL A 653 -25.77 16.84 25.75
N ASN A 654 -24.61 17.22 26.30
CA ASN A 654 -24.37 18.49 27.00
C ASN A 654 -23.99 19.69 26.09
N ILE A 655 -24.03 19.57 24.76
CA ILE A 655 -23.72 20.68 23.83
C ILE A 655 -24.72 21.84 23.99
N SER A 656 -24.24 23.09 24.03
CA SER A 656 -25.09 24.28 24.24
C SER A 656 -25.68 24.82 22.92
N LYS A 657 -26.87 25.42 22.98
CA LYS A 657 -27.50 26.06 21.81
C LYS A 657 -26.64 27.20 21.27
N GLU A 658 -26.02 27.98 22.14
CA GLU A 658 -25.14 29.09 21.77
C GLU A 658 -23.93 28.64 20.94
N GLN A 659 -23.41 27.44 21.18
CA GLN A 659 -22.33 26.85 20.38
C GLN A 659 -22.80 26.47 18.97
N VAL A 660 -23.94 25.78 18.90
CA VAL A 660 -24.56 25.32 17.64
C VAL A 660 -25.03 26.52 16.79
N ASP A 661 -25.69 27.50 17.40
CA ASP A 661 -26.10 28.76 16.78
C ASP A 661 -24.91 29.53 16.20
N ALA A 662 -23.85 29.74 16.99
CA ALA A 662 -22.67 30.48 16.54
C ALA A 662 -21.96 29.81 15.35
N MET A 663 -21.88 28.47 15.35
CA MET A 663 -21.34 27.71 14.22
C MET A 663 -22.23 27.84 12.98
N PHE A 664 -23.54 27.60 13.07
CA PHE A 664 -24.43 27.75 11.90
C PHE A 664 -24.46 29.18 11.37
N GLN A 665 -24.46 30.21 12.23
CA GLN A 665 -24.36 31.61 11.81
C GLN A 665 -23.05 31.90 11.06
N THR A 666 -21.93 31.35 11.55
CA THR A 666 -20.61 31.51 10.91
C THR A 666 -20.55 30.78 9.56
N MET A 667 -21.09 29.56 9.46
CA MET A 667 -21.20 28.82 8.19
C MET A 667 -22.11 29.56 7.20
N ALA A 668 -23.30 29.99 7.63
CA ALA A 668 -24.25 30.71 6.80
C ALA A 668 -23.68 32.05 6.27
N ALA A 669 -22.90 32.77 7.08
CA ALA A 669 -22.25 34.03 6.70
C ALA A 669 -21.25 33.90 5.53
N THR A 670 -20.84 32.68 5.15
CA THR A 670 -20.02 32.44 3.95
C THR A 670 -20.79 32.50 2.63
N GLY A 671 -22.13 32.45 2.68
CA GLY A 671 -22.99 32.34 1.49
C GLY A 671 -22.99 30.96 0.82
N LYS A 672 -22.30 29.96 1.40
CA LYS A 672 -22.25 28.57 0.93
C LYS A 672 -23.48 27.77 1.37
N LEU A 673 -23.73 26.63 0.73
CA LEU A 673 -24.62 25.60 1.28
C LEU A 673 -24.08 25.13 2.63
N VAL A 674 -24.97 24.81 3.58
CA VAL A 674 -24.63 24.26 4.89
C VAL A 674 -25.30 22.90 5.03
N ARG A 675 -24.50 21.86 5.30
CA ARG A 675 -24.99 20.49 5.46
C ARG A 675 -24.60 19.94 6.83
N ILE A 676 -25.53 19.28 7.51
CA ILE A 676 -25.20 18.38 8.61
C ILE A 676 -24.95 17.00 8.00
N THR A 677 -23.75 16.48 8.16
CA THR A 677 -23.24 15.30 7.42
C THR A 677 -23.25 14.02 8.25
N GLU A 678 -23.04 14.08 9.57
CA GLU A 678 -22.73 12.91 10.41
C GLU A 678 -23.30 13.05 11.84
N LEU A 679 -24.56 13.53 12.01
CA LEU A 679 -25.12 13.85 13.33
C LEU A 679 -25.42 12.60 14.18
N ASP A 680 -24.71 12.49 15.30
CA ASP A 680 -24.98 11.61 16.43
C ASP A 680 -24.92 12.38 17.77
N VAL A 681 -25.64 11.94 18.81
CA VAL A 681 -25.73 12.63 20.12
C VAL A 681 -25.35 11.67 21.24
N ALA A 682 -24.05 11.54 21.49
CA ALA A 682 -23.45 10.65 22.47
C ALA A 682 -23.75 11.04 23.93
N PHE A 683 -23.83 10.05 24.82
CA PHE A 683 -23.85 10.26 26.26
C PHE A 683 -22.45 10.49 26.84
N GLY A 684 -21.42 9.90 26.21
CA GLY A 684 -20.02 9.97 26.62
C GLY A 684 -19.67 8.81 27.55
N VAL A 685 -19.14 7.73 26.97
CA VAL A 685 -18.83 6.49 27.69
C VAL A 685 -17.33 6.33 27.95
N GLU A 686 -16.97 5.94 29.18
CA GLU A 686 -15.60 5.56 29.52
C GLU A 686 -15.19 4.26 28.80
N GLU A 687 -13.94 4.18 28.35
CA GLU A 687 -13.42 3.05 27.58
C GLU A 687 -13.70 1.68 28.25
N GLY A 688 -14.19 0.73 27.46
CA GLY A 688 -14.53 -0.62 27.91
C GLY A 688 -15.84 -0.75 28.68
N LYS A 689 -16.62 0.32 28.85
CA LYS A 689 -17.97 0.26 29.44
C LYS A 689 -19.08 0.21 28.38
N THR A 690 -20.32 0.24 28.83
CA THR A 690 -21.51 0.46 27.99
C THR A 690 -22.50 1.31 28.79
N VAL A 691 -23.18 2.25 28.16
CA VAL A 691 -24.21 3.08 28.81
C VAL A 691 -25.56 2.34 28.86
N THR A 692 -26.26 2.49 29.98
CA THR A 692 -27.71 2.24 30.07
C THR A 692 -28.33 3.58 30.48
N PRO A 693 -28.80 4.40 29.51
CA PRO A 693 -29.32 5.74 29.82
C PRO A 693 -30.61 5.65 30.64
N SER A 694 -30.82 6.57 31.59
CA SER A 694 -32.12 6.71 32.25
C SER A 694 -33.16 7.39 31.34
N ALA A 695 -34.43 7.33 31.72
CA ALA A 695 -35.50 8.02 31.01
C ALA A 695 -35.23 9.55 30.87
N GLU A 696 -34.69 10.20 31.90
CA GLU A 696 -34.31 11.61 31.85
C GLU A 696 -33.14 11.87 30.90
N GLN A 697 -32.19 10.94 30.79
CA GLN A 697 -31.08 11.04 29.83
C GLN A 697 -31.57 10.88 28.39
N LEU A 698 -32.48 9.93 28.12
CA LEU A 698 -33.12 9.76 26.81
C LEU A 698 -33.95 11.00 26.41
N ILE A 699 -34.66 11.60 27.37
CA ILE A 699 -35.37 12.88 27.17
C ILE A 699 -34.38 14.01 26.86
N ALA A 700 -33.27 14.13 27.61
CA ALA A 700 -32.24 15.12 27.33
C ALA A 700 -31.59 14.94 25.94
N GLN A 701 -31.31 13.70 25.52
CA GLN A 701 -30.82 13.40 24.18
C GLN A 701 -31.82 13.85 23.10
N GLY A 702 -33.12 13.58 23.29
CA GLY A 702 -34.17 14.04 22.38
C GLY A 702 -34.32 15.56 22.31
N GLU A 703 -34.19 16.25 23.45
CA GLU A 703 -34.16 17.72 23.47
C GLU A 703 -32.91 18.30 22.80
N THR A 704 -31.75 17.65 22.93
CA THR A 704 -30.51 18.05 22.23
C THR A 704 -30.64 17.84 20.71
N TYR A 705 -31.17 16.72 20.25
CA TYR A 705 -31.52 16.51 18.83
C TYR A 705 -32.47 17.59 18.31
N ARG A 706 -33.55 17.87 19.05
CA ARG A 706 -34.55 18.90 18.70
C ARG A 706 -33.92 20.30 18.62
N MET A 707 -33.06 20.62 19.58
CA MET A 707 -32.33 21.89 19.66
C MET A 707 -31.40 22.09 18.46
N ILE A 708 -30.65 21.06 18.04
CA ILE A 708 -29.74 21.13 16.89
C ILE A 708 -30.51 21.34 15.59
N VAL A 709 -31.58 20.56 15.37
CA VAL A 709 -32.41 20.63 14.16
C VAL A 709 -33.13 21.98 14.05
N ASN A 710 -33.72 22.48 15.15
CA ASN A 710 -34.27 23.84 15.21
C ASN A 710 -33.20 24.89 14.87
N SER A 711 -32.02 24.79 15.49
CA SER A 711 -30.94 25.77 15.29
C SER A 711 -30.41 25.78 13.86
N TYR A 712 -30.45 24.65 13.14
CA TYR A 712 -30.16 24.62 11.70
C TYR A 712 -31.17 25.46 10.91
N PHE A 713 -32.47 25.22 11.10
CA PHE A 713 -33.52 25.93 10.35
C PHE A 713 -33.69 27.40 10.77
N GLU A 714 -33.36 27.75 12.02
CA GLU A 714 -33.35 29.13 12.52
C GLU A 714 -32.19 29.98 11.94
N ASN A 715 -30.98 29.41 11.83
CA ASN A 715 -29.76 30.18 11.54
C ASN A 715 -29.25 30.03 10.10
N VAL A 716 -29.55 28.93 9.40
CA VAL A 716 -29.18 28.73 8.00
C VAL A 716 -30.31 29.23 7.10
N PRO A 717 -30.10 30.25 6.24
CA PRO A 717 -31.12 30.70 5.29
C PRO A 717 -31.59 29.58 4.36
N ALA A 718 -32.88 29.53 4.03
CA ALA A 718 -33.47 28.42 3.25
C ALA A 718 -32.74 28.08 1.94
N ALA A 719 -32.23 29.08 1.21
CA ALA A 719 -31.46 28.88 -0.03
C ALA A 719 -30.04 28.32 0.19
N GLN A 720 -29.60 28.16 1.44
CA GLN A 720 -28.35 27.55 1.87
C GLN A 720 -28.57 26.21 2.60
N GLN A 721 -29.81 25.83 2.92
CA GLN A 721 -30.12 24.54 3.51
C GLN A 721 -29.94 23.44 2.45
N SER A 722 -29.26 22.35 2.80
CA SER A 722 -28.90 21.27 1.87
C SER A 722 -29.42 19.92 2.36
N ALA A 723 -28.96 19.47 3.52
CA ALA A 723 -29.39 18.22 4.11
C ALA A 723 -29.09 18.19 5.62
N ILE A 724 -29.86 17.36 6.32
CA ILE A 724 -29.55 16.86 7.65
C ILE A 724 -29.33 15.36 7.52
N THR A 725 -28.18 14.86 7.98
CA THR A 725 -27.83 13.43 7.90
C THR A 725 -27.57 12.92 9.31
N ILE A 726 -28.27 11.86 9.72
CA ILE A 726 -28.06 11.16 10.99
C ILE A 726 -26.95 10.12 10.78
N TRP A 727 -25.99 9.96 11.68
CA TRP A 727 -24.91 8.97 11.53
C TRP A 727 -25.23 7.68 12.27
N THR A 728 -25.25 6.56 11.54
CA THR A 728 -25.78 5.24 11.96
C THR A 728 -27.27 5.26 12.31
N LEU A 729 -27.95 4.13 12.16
CA LEU A 729 -29.40 4.04 12.33
C LEU A 729 -29.77 3.95 13.81
N SER A 730 -29.09 3.07 14.53
CA SER A 730 -29.54 2.52 15.80
C SER A 730 -28.42 2.29 16.80
N ASP A 731 -28.76 2.19 18.09
CA ASP A 731 -27.83 1.83 19.17
C ASP A 731 -27.32 0.35 19.08
N ASN A 732 -27.41 -0.29 17.90
CA ASN A 732 -26.98 -1.66 17.72
C ASN A 732 -25.46 -1.76 17.74
N LYS A 733 -24.91 -2.67 18.55
CA LYS A 733 -23.46 -2.80 18.78
C LYS A 733 -22.63 -3.08 17.52
N LYS A 734 -23.25 -3.56 16.43
CA LYS A 734 -22.60 -3.65 15.11
C LYS A 734 -22.24 -2.28 14.53
N GLU A 735 -23.15 -1.31 14.62
CA GLU A 735 -22.93 0.06 14.12
C GLU A 735 -21.89 0.83 14.95
N HIS A 736 -21.59 0.34 16.16
CA HIS A 736 -20.64 0.95 17.11
C HIS A 736 -19.42 0.07 17.41
N GLU A 737 -18.99 -0.82 16.50
CA GLU A 737 -17.78 -1.63 16.77
C GLU A 737 -16.51 -0.77 16.80
N TYR A 738 -16.43 0.25 15.93
CA TYR A 738 -15.26 1.11 15.69
C TYR A 738 -15.46 2.58 16.10
N TRP A 739 -16.71 3.04 16.23
CA TRP A 739 -17.09 4.41 16.58
C TRP A 739 -18.07 4.40 17.76
N LEU A 740 -17.91 5.33 18.71
CA LEU A 740 -18.76 5.46 19.92
C LEU A 740 -19.07 4.14 20.64
N LYS A 741 -18.05 3.27 20.76
CA LYS A 741 -18.17 1.90 21.25
C LYS A 741 -18.76 1.80 22.66
N GLY A 742 -20.01 1.35 22.73
CA GLY A 742 -20.75 1.20 23.99
C GLY A 742 -21.58 2.42 24.41
N ASP A 743 -21.62 3.48 23.60
CA ASP A 743 -22.60 4.55 23.74
C ASP A 743 -23.97 4.11 23.18
N ALA A 744 -24.97 5.00 23.23
CA ALA A 744 -26.31 4.82 22.68
C ALA A 744 -26.78 6.12 21.99
N PRO A 745 -26.10 6.56 20.92
CA PRO A 745 -26.16 7.95 20.45
C PRO A 745 -27.30 8.23 19.44
N ASN A 746 -28.04 7.22 18.99
CA ASN A 746 -28.91 7.30 17.80
C ASN A 746 -30.37 7.63 18.10
N ILE A 747 -31.18 7.66 17.04
CA ILE A 747 -32.63 7.88 17.10
C ILE A 747 -33.47 6.59 17.21
N PHE A 748 -32.90 5.43 16.91
CA PHE A 748 -33.49 4.11 17.15
C PHE A 748 -32.67 3.32 18.19
N ASP A 749 -33.32 2.45 18.96
CA ASP A 749 -32.68 1.53 19.90
C ASP A 749 -32.08 0.31 19.19
N SER A 750 -31.37 -0.55 19.92
CA SER A 750 -30.73 -1.74 19.35
C SER A 750 -31.69 -2.81 18.78
N ASN A 751 -33.00 -2.68 19.02
CA ASN A 751 -34.09 -3.50 18.46
C ASN A 751 -34.88 -2.74 17.38
N TYR A 752 -34.31 -1.65 16.87
CA TYR A 752 -34.88 -0.71 15.90
C TYR A 752 -36.19 -0.01 16.33
N GLN A 753 -36.48 0.05 17.62
CA GLN A 753 -37.59 0.83 18.16
C GLN A 753 -37.21 2.30 18.26
N ARG A 754 -38.19 3.20 18.06
CA ARG A 754 -37.94 4.65 18.08
C ARG A 754 -37.66 5.15 19.50
N LYS A 755 -36.57 5.90 19.68
CA LYS A 755 -36.23 6.56 20.95
C LYS A 755 -36.92 7.92 21.06
N VAL A 756 -36.84 8.55 22.26
CA VAL A 756 -37.22 9.97 22.43
C VAL A 756 -36.41 10.89 21.49
N ALA A 757 -35.21 10.46 21.09
CA ALA A 757 -34.40 11.09 20.05
C ALA A 757 -35.08 11.17 18.66
N TYR A 758 -35.86 10.15 18.26
CA TYR A 758 -36.68 10.18 17.03
C TYR A 758 -37.74 11.28 17.08
N LYS A 759 -38.45 11.38 18.21
CA LYS A 759 -39.41 12.45 18.49
C LYS A 759 -38.73 13.82 18.45
N GLY A 760 -37.54 13.95 19.04
CA GLY A 760 -36.74 15.17 19.03
C GLY A 760 -36.42 15.67 17.62
N VAL A 761 -35.95 14.79 16.73
CA VAL A 761 -35.69 15.13 15.32
C VAL A 761 -36.99 15.55 14.61
N CYS A 762 -38.08 14.79 14.77
CA CYS A 762 -39.35 15.11 14.10
C CYS A 762 -39.95 16.45 14.57
N ASP A 763 -39.98 16.70 15.88
CA ASP A 763 -40.42 17.98 16.46
C ASP A 763 -39.55 19.16 15.99
N GLY A 764 -38.24 18.94 15.83
CA GLY A 764 -37.30 19.93 15.29
C GLY A 764 -37.55 20.25 13.82
N ILE A 765 -37.92 19.25 13.00
CA ILE A 765 -38.33 19.45 11.60
C ILE A 765 -39.67 20.20 11.51
N ALA A 766 -40.56 20.02 12.47
CA ALA A 766 -41.85 20.71 12.52
C ALA A 766 -41.80 22.10 13.19
N GLY A 767 -40.72 22.44 13.89
CA GLY A 767 -40.62 23.63 14.75
C GLY A 767 -41.60 23.64 15.93
N THR A 768 -42.19 22.48 16.28
CA THR A 768 -43.24 22.34 17.30
C THR A 768 -43.31 20.91 17.82
N ASN A 769 -43.88 20.72 19.01
CA ASN A 769 -44.22 19.38 19.52
C ASN A 769 -45.37 18.77 18.69
N ILE A 770 -45.09 17.73 17.91
CA ILE A 770 -46.09 17.10 17.02
C ILE A 770 -47.14 16.34 17.84
N ALA A 771 -46.77 15.82 19.02
CA ALA A 771 -47.69 15.07 19.88
C ALA A 771 -48.88 15.90 20.41
N ASP A 772 -48.77 17.23 20.44
CA ASP A 772 -49.89 18.12 20.80
C ASP A 772 -51.01 18.15 19.74
N SER A 773 -50.79 17.52 18.57
CA SER A 773 -51.78 17.40 17.49
C SER A 773 -52.51 16.05 17.46
N PHE A 774 -52.10 15.06 18.25
CA PHE A 774 -52.70 13.72 18.25
C PHE A 774 -54.11 13.72 18.86
N SER A 775 -55.04 13.04 18.21
CA SER A 775 -56.46 12.98 18.59
C SER A 775 -56.81 11.65 19.26
N GLY A 776 -57.89 11.64 20.04
CA GLY A 776 -58.38 10.44 20.73
C GLY A 776 -58.89 9.30 19.83
N ASP A 777 -58.78 9.44 18.50
CA ASP A 777 -58.98 8.35 17.54
C ASP A 777 -57.64 7.74 17.08
N ASP A 778 -56.57 8.54 16.96
CA ASP A 778 -55.21 8.03 16.68
C ASP A 778 -54.75 7.06 17.80
N TRP A 779 -55.05 7.41 19.05
CA TRP A 779 -54.80 6.60 20.24
C TRP A 779 -55.55 5.25 20.26
N LYS A 780 -56.66 5.10 19.53
CA LYS A 780 -57.37 3.81 19.42
C LYS A 780 -56.70 2.91 18.39
N GLY A 781 -56.24 3.49 17.27
CA GLY A 781 -55.62 2.75 16.18
C GLY A 781 -54.40 1.93 16.60
N LEU A 782 -53.64 2.40 17.61
CA LEU A 782 -52.58 1.60 18.24
C LEU A 782 -53.13 0.30 18.82
N HIS A 783 -54.01 0.39 19.83
CA HIS A 783 -54.50 -0.78 20.56
C HIS A 783 -55.44 -1.68 19.73
N GLU A 784 -56.16 -1.12 18.75
CA GLU A 784 -56.95 -1.91 17.80
C GLU A 784 -56.04 -2.76 16.88
N SER A 785 -54.81 -2.32 16.59
CA SER A 785 -53.82 -3.14 15.86
C SER A 785 -53.15 -4.21 16.73
N GLU A 786 -52.99 -3.96 18.04
CA GLU A 786 -52.46 -4.96 18.99
C GLU A 786 -53.44 -6.13 19.20
N GLU A 787 -54.75 -5.92 19.06
CA GLU A 787 -55.75 -7.00 19.12
C GLU A 787 -55.78 -7.86 17.82
N GLU A 788 -55.52 -7.29 16.64
CA GLU A 788 -55.46 -8.05 15.37
C GLU A 788 -54.17 -8.88 15.18
N GLU A 789 -53.04 -8.51 15.80
CA GLU A 789 -51.81 -9.34 15.80
C GLU A 789 -51.81 -10.45 16.87
N ALA A 790 -52.88 -10.56 17.68
CA ALA A 790 -52.97 -11.50 18.81
C ALA A 790 -53.89 -12.72 18.59
N GLU A 791 -54.57 -12.85 17.44
CA GLU A 791 -55.42 -14.00 17.04
C GLU A 791 -54.75 -15.00 16.07
#